data_AF-A0A964PC92-F1
#
_entry.id   AF-A0A964PC92-F1
#
_cell.length_a   1.000
_cell.length_b   1.000
_cell.length_c   1.000
_cell.angle_alpha   90.00
_cell.angle_beta   90.00
_cell.angle_gamma   90.00
#
_symmetry.space_group_name_H-M   'P 1'
#
loop_
_entity.id
_entity.type
_entity.pdbx_description
1 polymer ?
#
loop_
_entity_poly.entity_id
_entity_poly.type
_entity_poly.pdbx_seq_one_letter_code
_entity_poly.pdbx_strand_id
1 'polypeptide(L)'
;MLRFRAPDANLADGAVTNLLAVSQVIDAAMQPCHFFAAPELRLTWIAARAETIAWEIFRGRLLDKAQTREQKAFLSWHVIQADAAESTISVKLDVHARQIHVTRGLLAYAWEGYDAAGGIESRETIKWLRELVGTIALADFADLEFVNDELICLIWQAVVGTSRLPLTSVEAPLPAFVFGQFHYVARQEAGATACDSWDDFLTAGLQPTHAWSENVKVVEFALRHLSPAQLPGLADTLAGCWLRESLPRLLRSMFNDVSLSPHTFFTENALALLNALTERQALSVDEKIDFLSRLLRQLARHLTAYDLVTFHHRGANYPDALLLDLALKYYLHAFEAAPDRLLGAEEKPRRRALRQAILMRRHYEGHLVPDLPTSPGENARVLPASHPRVPEEQLTQSYRRRRQLYPDDPLPALLTPRTRQVLAQCVRDLDHLDERVELGLGVFIDRPLGYAKKAAEPDLTPLLAHEAFSPALARRRWQELKKLCTELDVRCDVAGLDSLFENGPWPTGLPHAELVECPRPTAALCDVRKVADDFVILRTLPQGLLPVLDRLRPLQDRYRLAFLADGRCRLCVQALDGEKAPRLVIYDDRLRRRLELAVDASQGFMTRAGVELPRAGLHVLCVWEDTEDTEVLSPHEPMDLRA
;
A
#
# COMPACT_ATOMS: atom_id res chain seq x y z
N MET A 1 20.92 8.00 -8.55
CA MET A 1 19.60 7.87 -9.19
C MET A 1 18.90 6.68 -8.55
N LEU A 2 17.58 6.74 -8.25
CA LEU A 2 16.88 5.56 -7.71
C LEU A 2 16.88 4.46 -8.77
N ARG A 3 17.12 3.24 -8.34
CA ARG A 3 16.97 2.02 -9.14
C ARG A 3 15.92 1.13 -8.51
N PHE A 4 15.20 0.40 -9.35
CA PHE A 4 14.27 -0.63 -8.95
C PHE A 4 15.04 -1.92 -8.58
N ARG A 5 15.95 -2.36 -9.46
CA ARG A 5 16.85 -3.50 -9.24
C ARG A 5 18.29 -3.08 -9.00
N ALA A 6 19.09 -3.99 -8.44
CA ALA A 6 20.54 -3.81 -8.42
C ALA A 6 21.10 -3.82 -9.87
N PRO A 7 22.26 -3.17 -10.12
CA PRO A 7 22.89 -3.19 -11.43
C PRO A 7 23.10 -4.61 -11.97
N ASP A 8 22.81 -4.82 -13.25
CA ASP A 8 23.07 -6.09 -13.93
C ASP A 8 24.31 -5.92 -14.82
N ALA A 9 25.37 -6.63 -14.47
CA ALA A 9 26.65 -6.57 -15.17
C ALA A 9 26.57 -7.06 -16.63
N ASN A 10 25.49 -7.73 -17.03
CA ASN A 10 25.35 -8.32 -18.36
C ASN A 10 24.61 -7.42 -19.37
N LEU A 11 24.09 -6.25 -18.96
CA LEU A 11 23.43 -5.37 -19.91
C LEU A 11 24.43 -4.72 -20.86
N ALA A 12 24.11 -4.76 -22.16
CA ALA A 12 24.97 -4.23 -23.20
C ALA A 12 25.13 -2.71 -23.07
N ASP A 13 26.38 -2.24 -23.12
CA ASP A 13 26.71 -0.82 -23.21
C ASP A 13 26.07 -0.23 -24.48
N GLY A 14 25.25 0.81 -24.29
CA GLY A 14 24.63 1.52 -25.39
C GLY A 14 24.17 2.91 -24.99
N ALA A 15 24.28 3.85 -25.93
CA ALA A 15 23.80 5.21 -25.73
C ALA A 15 22.27 5.25 -25.86
N VAL A 16 21.61 5.98 -24.97
CA VAL A 16 20.15 6.23 -24.98
C VAL A 16 19.68 7.02 -26.24
N THR A 17 20.63 7.52 -27.04
CA THR A 17 20.40 8.13 -28.36
C THR A 17 20.21 7.12 -29.48
N ASN A 18 20.65 5.87 -29.30
CA ASN A 18 20.46 4.82 -30.29
C ASN A 18 19.07 4.18 -30.12
N LEU A 19 18.08 4.67 -30.88
CA LEU A 19 16.71 4.19 -30.79
C LEU A 19 16.53 2.72 -31.20
N LEU A 20 17.46 2.15 -31.99
CA LEU A 20 17.46 0.71 -32.26
C LEU A 20 17.82 -0.09 -31.01
N ALA A 21 18.82 0.36 -30.25
CA ALA A 21 19.20 -0.26 -28.98
C ALA A 21 18.10 -0.09 -27.93
N VAL A 22 17.40 1.05 -27.91
CA VAL A 22 16.20 1.24 -27.08
C VAL A 22 15.11 0.23 -27.46
N SER A 23 14.83 0.01 -28.75
CA SER A 23 13.87 -1.01 -29.19
C SER A 23 14.28 -2.41 -28.75
N GLN A 24 15.57 -2.75 -28.77
CA GLN A 24 16.09 -4.04 -28.30
C GLN A 24 15.88 -4.23 -26.79
N VAL A 25 16.05 -3.16 -26.00
CA VAL A 25 15.73 -3.18 -24.56
C VAL A 25 14.24 -3.46 -24.36
N ILE A 26 13.35 -2.85 -25.16
CA ILE A 26 11.92 -3.11 -25.07
C ILE A 26 11.57 -4.54 -25.52
N ASP A 27 12.16 -5.01 -26.63
CA ASP A 27 12.01 -6.39 -27.11
C ASP A 27 12.36 -7.39 -26.02
N ALA A 28 13.52 -7.19 -25.35
CA ALA A 28 13.95 -8.02 -24.24
C ALA A 28 12.95 -7.97 -23.08
N ALA A 29 12.60 -6.77 -22.59
CA ALA A 29 11.70 -6.62 -21.45
C ALA A 29 10.28 -7.15 -21.68
N MET A 30 9.84 -7.28 -22.94
CA MET A 30 8.51 -7.76 -23.35
C MET A 30 8.50 -9.24 -23.81
N GLN A 31 9.60 -9.97 -23.65
CA GLN A 31 9.64 -11.40 -24.01
C GLN A 31 8.61 -12.22 -23.23
N PRO A 32 7.96 -13.23 -23.85
CA PRO A 32 6.99 -14.07 -23.19
C PRO A 32 7.49 -14.73 -21.90
N CYS A 33 8.75 -15.16 -21.84
CA CYS A 33 9.33 -15.84 -20.67
C CYS A 33 9.32 -15.03 -19.37
N HIS A 34 9.18 -13.71 -19.45
CA HIS A 34 9.06 -12.83 -18.28
C HIS A 34 7.65 -12.83 -17.67
N PHE A 35 6.69 -13.42 -18.36
CA PHE A 35 5.30 -13.49 -17.93
C PHE A 35 4.97 -14.88 -17.39
N PHE A 36 4.17 -14.89 -16.32
CA PHE A 36 3.36 -16.05 -15.98
C PHE A 36 1.99 -15.90 -16.62
N ALA A 37 1.47 -16.97 -17.22
CA ALA A 37 0.10 -17.04 -17.70
C ALA A 37 -0.51 -18.39 -17.30
N ALA A 38 -1.59 -18.35 -16.51
CA ALA A 38 -2.32 -19.56 -16.17
C ALA A 38 -2.90 -20.22 -17.44
N PRO A 39 -3.08 -21.55 -17.47
CA PRO A 39 -3.52 -22.27 -18.66
C PRO A 39 -4.83 -21.75 -19.29
N GLU A 40 -5.74 -21.22 -18.48
CA GLU A 40 -6.99 -20.62 -18.94
C GLU A 40 -6.83 -19.23 -19.60
N LEU A 41 -5.71 -18.55 -19.35
CA LEU A 41 -5.44 -17.21 -19.87
C LEU A 41 -4.63 -17.28 -21.16
N ARG A 42 -5.34 -17.22 -22.29
CA ARG A 42 -4.70 -17.19 -23.61
C ARG A 42 -4.19 -15.79 -23.94
N LEU A 43 -2.90 -15.70 -24.22
CA LEU A 43 -2.21 -14.45 -24.52
C LEU A 43 -1.57 -14.49 -25.91
N THR A 44 -1.51 -13.35 -26.59
CA THR A 44 -0.78 -13.14 -27.84
C THR A 44 0.21 -12.00 -27.68
N TRP A 45 1.43 -12.21 -28.19
CA TRP A 45 2.50 -11.21 -28.18
C TRP A 45 2.66 -10.63 -29.58
N ILE A 46 2.70 -9.31 -29.65
CA ILE A 46 3.04 -8.57 -30.87
C ILE A 46 4.25 -7.72 -30.55
N ALA A 47 5.34 -7.90 -31.29
CA ALA A 47 6.57 -7.15 -31.12
C ALA A 47 6.74 -6.12 -32.25
N ALA A 48 7.26 -4.93 -31.88
CA ALA A 48 7.69 -3.89 -32.81
C ALA A 48 6.68 -3.55 -33.93
N ARG A 49 5.39 -3.45 -33.60
CA ARG A 49 4.35 -3.05 -34.55
C ARG A 49 4.34 -1.54 -34.72
N ALA A 50 4.50 -1.06 -35.95
CA ALA A 50 4.23 0.34 -36.27
C ALA A 50 2.71 0.59 -36.25
N GLU A 51 2.26 1.58 -35.48
CA GLU A 51 0.84 1.96 -35.42
C GLU A 51 0.67 3.47 -35.24
N THR A 52 -0.49 3.99 -35.63
CA THR A 52 -0.92 5.36 -35.34
C THR A 52 -2.26 5.31 -34.62
N ILE A 53 -2.33 5.93 -33.45
CA ILE A 53 -3.48 5.85 -32.57
C ILE A 53 -3.82 7.22 -31.99
N ALA A 54 -5.08 7.37 -31.56
CA ALA A 54 -5.50 8.52 -30.77
C ALA A 54 -4.69 8.55 -29.47
N TRP A 55 -3.99 9.65 -29.22
CA TRP A 55 -3.11 9.78 -28.06
C TRP A 55 -3.03 11.22 -27.54
N GLU A 56 -3.60 11.46 -26.36
CA GLU A 56 -3.50 12.74 -25.67
C GLU A 56 -3.36 12.47 -24.16
N ILE A 57 -2.29 13.00 -23.55
CA ILE A 57 -2.04 12.89 -22.11
C ILE A 57 -2.48 14.19 -21.45
N PHE A 58 -3.50 14.13 -20.60
CA PHE A 58 -3.97 15.25 -19.83
C PHE A 58 -3.79 14.99 -18.33
N ARG A 59 -2.99 15.85 -17.67
CA ARG A 59 -2.69 15.74 -16.22
C ARG A 59 -2.22 14.33 -15.82
N GLY A 60 -1.28 13.78 -16.58
CA GLY A 60 -0.71 12.45 -16.32
C GLY A 60 -1.63 11.27 -16.64
N ARG A 61 -2.84 11.50 -17.17
CA ARG A 61 -3.74 10.44 -17.64
C ARG A 61 -3.82 10.41 -19.15
N LEU A 62 -3.90 9.21 -19.71
CA LEU A 62 -4.29 9.05 -21.10
C LEU A 62 -5.79 9.32 -21.24
N LEU A 63 -6.17 10.21 -22.16
CA LEU A 63 -7.57 10.47 -22.45
C LEU A 63 -8.22 9.31 -23.21
N ASP A 64 -9.52 9.16 -23.02
CA ASP A 64 -10.30 8.21 -23.81
C ASP A 64 -10.24 8.58 -25.31
N LYS A 65 -10.28 7.58 -26.19
CA LYS A 65 -10.23 7.79 -27.64
C LYS A 65 -11.31 8.77 -28.12
N ALA A 66 -12.51 8.74 -27.55
CA ALA A 66 -13.60 9.64 -27.92
C ALA A 66 -13.37 11.09 -27.49
N GLN A 67 -12.47 11.32 -26.53
CA GLN A 67 -12.11 12.65 -26.02
C GLN A 67 -10.80 13.17 -26.62
N THR A 68 -10.07 12.32 -27.33
CA THR A 68 -8.74 12.59 -27.85
C THR A 68 -8.81 13.20 -29.25
N ARG A 69 -8.09 14.30 -29.47
CA ARG A 69 -8.04 14.98 -30.79
C ARG A 69 -6.75 14.69 -31.56
N GLU A 70 -5.70 14.31 -30.85
CA GLU A 70 -4.38 14.09 -31.42
C GLU A 70 -4.18 12.64 -31.86
N GLN A 71 -3.47 12.45 -32.98
CA GLN A 71 -3.00 11.15 -33.43
C GLN A 71 -1.50 11.10 -33.29
N LYS A 72 -0.97 9.96 -32.84
CA LYS A 72 0.46 9.78 -32.62
C LYS A 72 0.92 8.41 -33.12
N ALA A 73 2.09 8.41 -33.77
CA ALA A 73 2.71 7.22 -34.31
C ALA A 73 3.68 6.60 -33.29
N PHE A 74 3.66 5.27 -33.19
CA PHE A 74 4.49 4.52 -32.26
C PHE A 74 5.06 3.28 -32.93
N LEU A 75 6.20 2.82 -32.41
CA LEU A 75 6.58 1.42 -32.46
C LEU A 75 6.11 0.76 -31.16
N SER A 76 5.29 -0.28 -31.25
CA SER A 76 4.56 -0.81 -30.11
C SER A 76 4.76 -2.31 -29.91
N TRP A 77 4.79 -2.69 -28.64
CA TRP A 77 4.78 -4.06 -28.14
C TRP A 77 3.51 -4.29 -27.34
N HIS A 78 2.89 -5.44 -27.53
CA HIS A 78 1.60 -5.75 -26.92
C HIS A 78 1.59 -7.15 -26.35
N VAL A 79 1.00 -7.27 -25.15
CA VAL A 79 0.45 -8.51 -24.62
C VAL A 79 -1.06 -8.38 -24.66
N ILE A 80 -1.72 -9.26 -25.40
CA ILE A 80 -3.15 -9.19 -25.67
C ILE A 80 -3.80 -10.48 -25.16
N GLN A 81 -4.74 -10.34 -24.22
CA GLN A 81 -5.62 -11.44 -23.84
C GLN A 81 -6.58 -11.77 -24.99
N ALA A 82 -6.84 -13.06 -25.21
CA ALA A 82 -7.84 -13.50 -26.18
C ALA A 82 -9.19 -12.79 -25.95
N ASP A 83 -9.84 -12.38 -27.03
CA ASP A 83 -11.12 -11.65 -27.04
C ASP A 83 -11.11 -10.24 -26.42
N ALA A 84 -9.95 -9.73 -25.98
CA ALA A 84 -9.81 -8.35 -25.54
C ALA A 84 -9.74 -7.37 -26.73
N ALA A 85 -10.47 -6.25 -26.64
CA ALA A 85 -10.41 -5.19 -27.65
C ALA A 85 -9.20 -4.25 -27.45
N GLU A 86 -8.57 -4.29 -26.28
CA GLU A 86 -7.38 -3.52 -25.92
C GLU A 86 -6.28 -4.46 -25.42
N SER A 87 -5.02 -4.02 -25.53
CA SER A 87 -3.89 -4.79 -25.00
C SER A 87 -3.90 -4.79 -23.49
N THR A 88 -3.73 -5.96 -22.87
CA THR A 88 -3.55 -6.10 -21.42
C THR A 88 -2.37 -5.26 -20.94
N ILE A 89 -1.24 -5.33 -21.64
CA ILE A 89 -0.08 -4.44 -21.47
C ILE A 89 0.38 -3.98 -22.85
N SER A 90 0.78 -2.72 -22.96
CA SER A 90 1.50 -2.24 -24.13
C SER A 90 2.63 -1.29 -23.75
N VAL A 91 3.79 -1.51 -24.37
CA VAL A 91 4.93 -0.58 -24.35
C VAL A 91 4.97 0.10 -25.71
N LYS A 92 5.09 1.43 -25.72
CA LYS A 92 5.06 2.23 -26.95
C LYS A 92 6.26 3.17 -26.99
N LEU A 93 7.10 3.03 -28.01
CA LEU A 93 8.19 3.95 -28.28
C LEU A 93 7.72 5.04 -29.25
N ASP A 94 7.66 6.26 -28.74
CA ASP A 94 7.58 7.45 -29.57
C ASP A 94 8.99 7.84 -30.02
N VAL A 95 9.31 7.48 -31.26
CA VAL A 95 10.59 7.75 -31.91
C VAL A 95 10.85 9.27 -32.01
N HIS A 96 9.81 10.08 -32.19
CA HIS A 96 9.95 11.53 -32.40
C HIS A 96 10.18 12.28 -31.10
N ALA A 97 9.37 12.04 -30.05
CA ALA A 97 9.61 12.69 -28.75
C ALA A 97 10.67 11.97 -27.91
N ARG A 98 11.16 10.79 -28.35
CA ARG A 98 12.12 9.96 -27.63
C ARG A 98 11.60 9.60 -26.24
N GLN A 99 10.39 9.05 -26.23
CA GLN A 99 9.69 8.65 -25.01
C GLN A 99 9.21 7.21 -25.12
N ILE A 100 9.27 6.48 -24.01
CA ILE A 100 8.63 5.16 -23.86
C ILE A 100 7.40 5.35 -22.98
N HIS A 101 6.25 4.88 -23.43
CA HIS A 101 5.01 4.87 -22.65
C HIS A 101 4.63 3.44 -22.31
N VAL A 102 4.35 3.17 -21.04
CA VAL A 102 3.78 1.90 -20.60
C VAL A 102 2.30 2.11 -20.30
N THR A 103 1.46 1.32 -20.93
CA THR A 103 0.01 1.37 -20.80
C THR A 103 -0.55 -0.01 -20.49
N ARG A 104 -1.77 -0.03 -19.94
CA ARG A 104 -2.53 -1.25 -19.73
C ARG A 104 -3.99 -1.07 -20.12
N GLY A 105 -4.60 -2.15 -20.57
CA GLY A 105 -6.01 -2.21 -20.95
C GLY A 105 -6.83 -2.87 -19.85
N LEU A 106 -8.00 -2.31 -19.56
CA LEU A 106 -8.94 -2.88 -18.60
C LEU A 106 -10.38 -2.65 -19.02
N LEU A 107 -11.22 -3.65 -18.80
CA LEU A 107 -12.67 -3.53 -18.98
C LEU A 107 -13.26 -2.87 -17.73
N ALA A 108 -13.96 -1.75 -17.90
CA ALA A 108 -14.51 -0.98 -16.79
C ALA A 108 -15.92 -0.47 -17.07
N TYR A 109 -16.62 -0.19 -15.97
CA TYR A 109 -17.82 0.64 -15.96
C TYR A 109 -17.38 2.10 -16.06
N ALA A 110 -17.74 2.74 -17.15
CA ALA A 110 -17.36 4.13 -17.44
C ALA A 110 -18.60 4.94 -17.84
N TRP A 111 -18.50 6.25 -17.75
CA TRP A 111 -19.53 7.15 -18.25
C TRP A 111 -19.15 7.68 -19.63
N GLU A 112 -20.09 7.66 -20.56
CA GLU A 112 -19.94 8.25 -21.88
C GLU A 112 -21.00 9.33 -22.12
N GLY A 113 -20.58 10.42 -22.74
CA GLY A 113 -21.48 11.46 -23.21
C GLY A 113 -22.16 11.04 -24.51
N TYR A 114 -23.45 11.31 -24.65
CA TYR A 114 -24.20 11.15 -25.90
C TYR A 114 -25.11 12.35 -26.14
N ASP A 115 -25.41 12.64 -27.40
CA ASP A 115 -26.33 13.70 -27.78
C ASP A 115 -27.78 13.22 -27.64
N ALA A 116 -28.51 13.85 -26.72
CA ALA A 116 -29.93 13.64 -26.48
C ALA A 116 -30.71 14.88 -26.96
N ALA A 117 -31.01 14.91 -28.26
CA ALA A 117 -31.88 15.91 -28.89
C ALA A 117 -31.53 17.38 -28.54
N GLY A 118 -30.24 17.73 -28.56
CA GLY A 118 -29.78 19.11 -28.32
C GLY A 118 -29.14 19.35 -26.95
N GLY A 119 -28.92 18.29 -26.16
CA GLY A 119 -28.12 18.32 -24.93
C GLY A 119 -27.11 17.17 -24.87
N ILE A 120 -25.98 17.36 -24.19
CA ILE A 120 -25.06 16.26 -23.87
C ILE A 120 -25.53 15.62 -22.57
N GLU A 121 -26.02 14.39 -22.66
CA GLU A 121 -26.34 13.55 -21.51
C GLU A 121 -25.22 12.53 -21.26
N SER A 122 -25.13 11.98 -20.05
CA SER A 122 -24.17 10.93 -19.71
C SER A 122 -24.89 9.64 -19.37
N ARG A 123 -24.42 8.51 -19.91
CA ARG A 123 -24.85 7.18 -19.50
C ARG A 123 -23.68 6.32 -19.08
N GLU A 124 -23.93 5.38 -18.19
CA GLU A 124 -22.96 4.35 -17.88
C GLU A 124 -22.89 3.33 -19.02
N THR A 125 -21.68 2.87 -19.31
CA THR A 125 -21.38 1.88 -20.34
C THR A 125 -20.27 0.95 -19.84
N ILE A 126 -20.16 -0.23 -20.44
CA ILE A 126 -19.02 -1.13 -20.28
C ILE A 126 -18.11 -0.93 -21.48
N LYS A 127 -16.86 -0.52 -21.24
CA LYS A 127 -15.88 -0.39 -22.31
C LYS A 127 -14.47 -0.67 -21.84
N TRP A 128 -13.61 -0.99 -22.80
CA TRP A 128 -12.18 -1.06 -22.55
C TRP A 128 -11.61 0.34 -22.39
N LEU A 129 -10.91 0.56 -21.30
CA LEU A 129 -10.14 1.75 -21.02
C LEU A 129 -8.66 1.43 -21.18
N ARG A 130 -7.92 2.38 -21.75
CA ARG A 130 -6.46 2.35 -21.80
C ARG A 130 -5.91 3.33 -20.78
N GLU A 131 -5.14 2.82 -19.83
CA GLU A 131 -4.52 3.63 -18.78
C GLU A 131 -3.03 3.82 -19.05
N LEU A 132 -2.53 5.03 -18.80
CA LEU A 132 -1.10 5.30 -18.72
C LEU A 132 -0.59 4.87 -17.34
N VAL A 133 0.38 3.97 -17.32
CA VAL A 133 1.07 3.54 -16.10
C VAL A 133 2.26 4.45 -15.82
N GLY A 134 3.03 4.78 -16.87
CA GLY A 134 4.16 5.70 -16.76
C GLY A 134 4.76 6.09 -18.11
N THR A 135 5.60 7.12 -18.10
CA THR A 135 6.36 7.59 -19.26
C THR A 135 7.83 7.75 -18.90
N ILE A 136 8.70 7.18 -19.72
CA ILE A 136 10.16 7.29 -19.64
C ILE A 136 10.59 8.31 -20.69
N ALA A 137 11.02 9.50 -20.25
CA ALA A 137 11.68 10.45 -21.14
C ALA A 137 13.16 10.06 -21.28
N LEU A 138 13.57 9.62 -22.47
CA LEU A 138 14.92 9.09 -22.71
C LEU A 138 16.02 10.12 -22.42
N ALA A 139 15.72 11.42 -22.52
CA ALA A 139 16.66 12.49 -22.18
C ALA A 139 17.03 12.56 -20.69
N ASP A 140 16.23 11.95 -19.81
CA ASP A 140 16.44 12.00 -18.37
C ASP A 140 17.31 10.83 -17.85
N PHE A 141 17.91 10.04 -18.75
CA PHE A 141 18.67 8.83 -18.44
C PHE A 141 20.06 8.88 -19.08
N ALA A 142 21.08 8.45 -18.32
CA ALA A 142 22.47 8.47 -18.76
C ALA A 142 22.81 7.30 -19.71
N ASP A 143 22.23 6.12 -19.45
CA ASP A 143 22.51 4.88 -20.15
C ASP A 143 21.24 4.01 -20.30
N LEU A 144 21.34 2.96 -21.11
CA LEU A 144 20.25 2.02 -21.36
C LEU A 144 19.95 1.10 -20.16
N GLU A 145 20.87 0.96 -19.22
CA GLU A 145 20.66 0.13 -18.03
C GLU A 145 19.57 0.74 -17.14
N PHE A 146 19.64 2.05 -16.88
CA PHE A 146 18.58 2.74 -16.14
C PHE A 146 17.25 2.81 -16.90
N VAL A 147 17.29 2.89 -18.25
CA VAL A 147 16.07 2.83 -19.07
C VAL A 147 15.41 1.45 -18.94
N ASN A 148 16.20 0.38 -18.98
CA ASN A 148 15.71 -0.99 -18.80
C ASN A 148 15.13 -1.20 -17.40
N ASP A 149 15.82 -0.77 -16.36
CA ASP A 149 15.37 -0.88 -14.97
C ASP A 149 14.02 -0.16 -14.73
N GLU A 150 13.89 1.07 -15.24
CA GLU A 150 12.62 1.82 -15.17
C GLU A 150 11.52 1.13 -15.98
N LEU A 151 11.84 0.61 -17.17
CA LEU A 151 10.88 -0.10 -18.01
C LEU A 151 10.34 -1.36 -17.35
N ILE A 152 11.23 -2.19 -16.77
CA ILE A 152 10.86 -3.38 -15.99
C ILE A 152 9.93 -2.98 -14.85
N CYS A 153 10.26 -1.91 -14.11
CA CYS A 153 9.43 -1.42 -13.01
C CYS A 153 8.03 -1.03 -13.48
N LEU A 154 7.91 -0.27 -14.58
CA LEU A 154 6.62 0.17 -15.10
C LEU A 154 5.78 -0.98 -15.67
N ILE A 155 6.39 -1.97 -16.34
CA ILE A 155 5.68 -3.17 -16.80
C ILE A 155 5.19 -3.99 -15.59
N TRP A 156 6.02 -4.16 -14.58
CA TRP A 156 5.64 -4.82 -13.32
C TRP A 156 4.48 -4.09 -12.63
N GLN A 157 4.54 -2.77 -12.49
CA GLN A 157 3.45 -1.95 -11.92
C GLN A 157 2.18 -2.00 -12.78
N ALA A 158 2.29 -2.12 -14.10
CA ALA A 158 1.12 -2.31 -14.96
C ALA A 158 0.31 -3.55 -14.55
N VAL A 159 0.99 -4.60 -14.07
CA VAL A 159 0.40 -5.85 -13.59
C VAL A 159 -0.05 -5.77 -12.14
N VAL A 160 0.85 -5.40 -11.23
CA VAL A 160 0.60 -5.49 -9.78
C VAL A 160 -0.07 -4.27 -9.17
N GLY A 161 -0.30 -3.22 -9.98
CA GLY A 161 -0.79 -1.93 -9.52
C GLY A 161 0.34 -1.03 -9.02
N THR A 162 0.05 0.26 -8.87
CA THR A 162 1.03 1.27 -8.43
C THR A 162 0.92 1.63 -6.96
N SER A 163 -0.10 1.11 -6.26
CA SER A 163 -0.38 1.46 -4.87
C SER A 163 -1.09 0.32 -4.14
N ARG A 164 -0.82 0.18 -2.84
CA ARG A 164 -1.60 -0.69 -1.94
C ARG A 164 -3.00 -0.15 -1.64
N LEU A 165 -3.24 1.14 -1.93
CA LEU A 165 -4.54 1.80 -1.82
C LEU A 165 -5.10 1.98 -3.24
N PRO A 166 -5.89 1.03 -3.74
CA PRO A 166 -6.49 1.13 -5.07
C PRO A 166 -7.66 2.13 -5.08
N LEU A 167 -7.37 3.43 -4.89
CA LEU A 167 -8.40 4.48 -4.96
C LEU A 167 -8.83 4.72 -6.41
N THR A 168 -7.89 4.54 -7.34
CA THR A 168 -8.11 4.58 -8.78
C THR A 168 -7.92 3.19 -9.39
N SER A 169 -8.40 3.01 -10.61
CA SER A 169 -8.16 1.78 -11.37
C SER A 169 -6.67 1.56 -11.58
N VAL A 170 -5.87 2.55 -12.04
CA VAL A 170 -4.41 2.44 -12.27
C VAL A 170 -3.62 1.97 -11.04
N GLU A 171 -4.05 2.40 -9.86
CA GLU A 171 -3.44 2.00 -8.59
C GLU A 171 -3.68 0.53 -8.25
N ALA A 172 -4.79 -0.03 -8.73
CA ALA A 172 -5.15 -1.40 -8.46
C ALA A 172 -4.41 -2.39 -9.38
N PRO A 173 -4.11 -3.61 -8.89
CA PRO A 173 -3.58 -4.68 -9.73
C PRO A 173 -4.55 -5.06 -10.85
N LEU A 174 -4.06 -5.61 -11.96
CA LEU A 174 -4.93 -6.18 -13.00
C LEU A 174 -5.85 -7.27 -12.42
N PRO A 175 -7.10 -7.40 -12.88
CA PRO A 175 -7.95 -8.52 -12.46
C PRO A 175 -7.27 -9.88 -12.61
N ALA A 176 -6.58 -10.12 -13.73
CA ALA A 176 -5.84 -11.36 -13.94
C ALA A 176 -4.72 -11.60 -12.92
N PHE A 177 -4.07 -10.55 -12.38
CA PHE A 177 -3.13 -10.70 -11.26
C PHE A 177 -3.86 -11.03 -9.97
N VAL A 178 -4.95 -10.30 -9.67
CA VAL A 178 -5.75 -10.54 -8.46
C VAL A 178 -6.19 -12.00 -8.40
N PHE A 179 -6.67 -12.57 -9.52
CA PHE A 179 -7.11 -13.96 -9.62
C PHE A 179 -5.97 -14.99 -9.77
N GLY A 180 -4.69 -14.59 -9.65
CA GLY A 180 -3.58 -15.53 -9.74
C GLY A 180 -3.36 -16.11 -11.14
N GLN A 181 -3.78 -15.40 -12.20
CA GLN A 181 -3.74 -15.87 -13.58
C GLN A 181 -2.62 -15.24 -14.41
N PHE A 182 -2.10 -14.09 -13.98
CA PHE A 182 -1.12 -13.33 -14.75
C PHE A 182 -0.13 -12.61 -13.84
N HIS A 183 1.17 -12.76 -14.11
CA HIS A 183 2.21 -11.99 -13.45
C HIS A 183 3.37 -11.66 -14.41
N TYR A 184 4.25 -10.76 -13.99
CA TYR A 184 5.44 -10.33 -14.72
C TYR A 184 6.62 -10.25 -13.76
N VAL A 185 7.72 -10.89 -14.15
CA VAL A 185 9.04 -10.77 -13.54
C VAL A 185 10.08 -10.87 -14.65
N ALA A 186 10.86 -9.82 -14.87
CA ALA A 186 11.95 -9.88 -15.85
C ALA A 186 13.01 -10.89 -15.38
N ARG A 187 13.31 -11.87 -16.25
CA ARG A 187 14.27 -12.96 -16.02
C ARG A 187 15.50 -12.75 -16.89
N GLN A 188 16.64 -13.32 -16.51
CA GLN A 188 17.85 -13.28 -17.33
C GLN A 188 17.79 -14.24 -18.53
N GLU A 189 17.00 -15.30 -18.42
CA GLU A 189 16.84 -16.30 -19.47
C GLU A 189 15.89 -15.81 -20.56
N ALA A 190 16.31 -15.95 -21.81
CA ALA A 190 15.43 -15.76 -22.95
C ALA A 190 14.55 -17.00 -23.16
N GLY A 191 13.30 -16.79 -23.55
CA GLY A 191 12.37 -17.87 -23.86
C GLY A 191 11.18 -17.40 -24.69
N ALA A 192 10.76 -18.26 -25.62
CA ALA A 192 9.71 -17.95 -26.58
C ALA A 192 8.28 -18.09 -26.00
N THR A 193 8.14 -18.67 -24.81
CA THR A 193 6.84 -18.97 -24.18
C THR A 193 6.76 -18.36 -22.79
N ALA A 194 5.55 -17.96 -22.39
CA ALA A 194 5.26 -17.61 -21.01
C ALA A 194 5.39 -18.84 -20.10
N CYS A 195 5.72 -18.59 -18.84
CA CYS A 195 5.75 -19.63 -17.83
C CYS A 195 4.31 -19.99 -17.43
N ASP A 196 3.97 -21.27 -17.45
CA ASP A 196 2.67 -21.81 -17.04
C ASP A 196 2.77 -22.66 -15.76
N SER A 197 3.99 -22.92 -15.28
CA SER A 197 4.25 -23.62 -14.02
C SER A 197 4.60 -22.65 -12.90
N TRP A 198 3.80 -22.69 -11.83
CA TRP A 198 3.96 -21.74 -10.72
C TRP A 198 5.27 -21.95 -9.94
N ASP A 199 5.78 -23.18 -9.88
CA ASP A 199 7.01 -23.55 -9.17
C ASP A 199 8.26 -23.08 -9.90
N ASP A 200 8.31 -23.26 -11.21
CA ASP A 200 9.34 -22.70 -12.09
C ASP A 200 9.32 -21.17 -12.02
N PHE A 201 8.12 -20.57 -12.10
CA PHE A 201 7.97 -19.13 -12.00
C PHE A 201 8.41 -18.59 -10.63
N LEU A 202 8.03 -19.25 -9.54
CA LEU A 202 8.43 -18.89 -8.19
C LEU A 202 9.95 -18.98 -8.02
N THR A 203 10.56 -20.08 -8.48
CA THR A 203 12.01 -20.29 -8.40
C THR A 203 12.78 -19.25 -9.21
N ALA A 204 12.33 -18.98 -10.44
CA ALA A 204 12.91 -17.93 -11.27
C ALA A 204 12.66 -16.52 -10.72
N GLY A 205 11.55 -16.31 -10.01
CA GLY A 205 11.15 -15.03 -9.46
C GLY A 205 11.80 -14.67 -8.12
N LEU A 206 12.17 -15.66 -7.30
CA LEU A 206 12.78 -15.45 -5.98
C LEU A 206 14.31 -15.31 -6.05
N GLN A 207 14.78 -14.22 -6.63
CA GLN A 207 16.22 -13.96 -6.84
C GLN A 207 16.74 -12.85 -5.93
N PRO A 208 17.97 -12.97 -5.37
CA PRO A 208 18.59 -11.92 -4.57
C PRO A 208 18.83 -10.61 -5.31
N THR A 209 18.92 -10.67 -6.63
CA THR A 209 19.12 -9.50 -7.52
C THR A 209 17.83 -8.74 -7.81
N HIS A 210 16.67 -9.36 -7.60
CA HIS A 210 15.37 -8.70 -7.78
C HIS A 210 15.10 -7.70 -6.66
N ALA A 211 14.28 -6.69 -6.96
CA ALA A 211 13.83 -5.75 -5.95
C ALA A 211 13.10 -6.50 -4.83
N TRP A 212 13.21 -6.00 -3.59
CA TRP A 212 12.48 -6.61 -2.46
C TRP A 212 10.97 -6.70 -2.72
N SER A 213 10.38 -5.67 -3.33
CA SER A 213 8.98 -5.63 -3.71
C SER A 213 8.61 -6.68 -4.77
N GLU A 214 9.52 -7.03 -5.68
CA GLU A 214 9.28 -8.10 -6.65
C GLU A 214 9.19 -9.45 -5.95
N ASN A 215 10.17 -9.77 -5.09
CA ASN A 215 10.17 -11.00 -4.30
C ASN A 215 8.89 -11.13 -3.46
N VAL A 216 8.44 -10.03 -2.84
CA VAL A 216 7.16 -9.96 -2.11
C VAL A 216 5.97 -10.28 -3.02
N LYS A 217 5.89 -9.66 -4.22
CA LYS A 217 4.76 -9.85 -5.14
C LYS A 217 4.74 -11.23 -5.81
N VAL A 218 5.90 -11.87 -5.99
CA VAL A 218 5.97 -13.26 -6.46
C VAL A 218 5.33 -14.21 -5.44
N VAL A 219 5.60 -14.03 -4.14
CA VAL A 219 4.96 -14.85 -3.09
C VAL A 219 3.47 -14.52 -2.98
N GLU A 220 3.10 -13.24 -3.04
CA GLU A 220 1.69 -12.84 -3.08
C GLU A 220 0.95 -13.51 -4.24
N PHE A 221 1.54 -13.47 -5.42
CA PHE A 221 1.00 -14.09 -6.63
C PHE A 221 0.82 -15.60 -6.47
N ALA A 222 1.84 -16.30 -5.95
CA ALA A 222 1.75 -17.74 -5.71
C ALA A 222 0.58 -18.06 -4.76
N LEU A 223 0.40 -17.29 -3.69
CA LEU A 223 -0.72 -17.48 -2.75
C LEU A 223 -2.10 -17.21 -3.37
N ARG A 224 -2.18 -16.35 -4.40
CA ARG A 224 -3.41 -16.13 -5.17
C ARG A 224 -3.70 -17.27 -6.15
N HIS A 225 -2.65 -17.83 -6.76
CA HIS A 225 -2.74 -18.89 -7.77
C HIS A 225 -3.03 -20.27 -7.16
N LEU A 226 -2.39 -20.58 -6.03
CA LEU A 226 -2.38 -21.95 -5.49
C LEU A 226 -3.67 -22.37 -4.81
N SER A 227 -4.03 -23.63 -5.01
CA SER A 227 -5.00 -24.31 -4.17
C SER A 227 -4.41 -24.65 -2.79
N PRO A 228 -5.24 -24.83 -1.74
CA PRO A 228 -4.76 -25.21 -0.41
C PRO A 228 -3.88 -26.48 -0.39
N ALA A 229 -4.13 -27.43 -1.29
CA ALA A 229 -3.36 -28.68 -1.40
C ALA A 229 -1.91 -28.47 -1.87
N GLN A 230 -1.61 -27.34 -2.53
CA GLN A 230 -0.28 -27.04 -3.06
C GLN A 230 0.56 -26.18 -2.11
N LEU A 231 -0.03 -25.63 -1.04
CA LEU A 231 0.68 -24.82 -0.04
C LEU A 231 1.88 -25.54 0.63
N PRO A 232 1.85 -26.86 0.88
CA PRO A 232 3.03 -27.57 1.38
C PRO A 232 4.24 -27.38 0.45
N GLY A 233 4.05 -27.47 -0.87
CA GLY A 233 5.13 -27.27 -1.84
C GLY A 233 5.68 -25.84 -1.83
N LEU A 234 4.82 -24.83 -1.73
CA LEU A 234 5.26 -23.44 -1.55
C LEU A 234 6.09 -23.28 -0.26
N ALA A 235 5.65 -23.89 0.84
CA ALA A 235 6.36 -23.85 2.11
C ALA A 235 7.72 -24.54 2.03
N ASP A 236 7.85 -25.65 1.29
CA ASP A 236 9.13 -26.32 1.03
C ASP A 236 10.09 -25.42 0.25
N THR A 237 9.61 -24.78 -0.83
CA THR A 237 10.42 -23.83 -1.62
C THR A 237 10.90 -22.66 -0.76
N LEU A 238 10.02 -22.05 0.04
CA LEU A 238 10.38 -20.93 0.90
C LEU A 238 11.33 -21.33 2.04
N ALA A 239 11.17 -22.53 2.60
CA ALA A 239 12.07 -23.06 3.62
C ALA A 239 13.48 -23.36 3.06
N GLY A 240 13.58 -23.72 1.78
CA GLY A 240 14.83 -24.02 1.09
C GLY A 240 15.54 -22.83 0.44
N CYS A 241 14.86 -21.69 0.29
CA CYS A 241 15.42 -20.53 -0.43
C CYS A 241 16.24 -19.58 0.47
N TRP A 242 16.95 -18.65 -0.18
CA TRP A 242 17.79 -17.65 0.50
C TRP A 242 16.99 -16.66 1.39
N LEU A 243 15.66 -16.58 1.22
CA LEU A 243 14.79 -15.73 2.02
C LEU A 243 14.44 -16.34 3.38
N ARG A 244 14.86 -17.57 3.71
CA ARG A 244 14.48 -18.29 4.93
C ARG A 244 14.61 -17.42 6.19
N GLU A 245 15.75 -16.80 6.40
CA GLU A 245 16.01 -15.94 7.57
C GLU A 245 15.21 -14.63 7.56
N SER A 246 14.73 -14.23 6.38
CA SER A 246 13.93 -13.03 6.16
C SER A 246 12.43 -13.31 6.04
N LEU A 247 11.96 -14.55 6.26
CA LEU A 247 10.54 -14.90 6.12
C LEU A 247 9.61 -14.01 6.95
N PRO A 248 9.88 -13.69 8.24
CA PRO A 248 9.05 -12.76 8.99
C PRO A 248 8.99 -11.36 8.35
N ARG A 249 10.09 -10.89 7.76
CA ARG A 249 10.13 -9.61 7.04
C ARG A 249 9.36 -9.68 5.71
N LEU A 250 9.50 -10.77 4.96
CA LEU A 250 8.81 -11.02 3.70
C LEU A 250 7.30 -11.01 3.89
N LEU A 251 6.81 -11.82 4.84
CA LEU A 251 5.39 -11.92 5.16
C LEU A 251 4.82 -10.58 5.63
N ARG A 252 5.55 -9.82 6.47
CA ARG A 252 5.13 -8.47 6.88
C ARG A 252 5.03 -7.52 5.70
N SER A 253 6.02 -7.55 4.80
CA SER A 253 6.02 -6.68 3.61
C SER A 253 4.86 -7.03 2.69
N MET A 254 4.57 -8.33 2.52
CA MET A 254 3.42 -8.80 1.74
C MET A 254 2.09 -8.25 2.27
N PHE A 255 1.82 -8.35 3.57
CA PHE A 255 0.59 -7.77 4.13
C PHE A 255 0.59 -6.23 4.16
N ASN A 256 1.76 -5.59 4.18
CA ASN A 256 1.85 -4.14 4.07
C ASN A 256 1.56 -3.62 2.66
N ASP A 257 1.83 -4.42 1.63
CA ASP A 257 1.82 -4.01 0.22
C ASP A 257 0.65 -4.63 -0.58
N VAL A 258 -0.06 -5.61 -0.01
CA VAL A 258 -1.17 -6.29 -0.67
C VAL A 258 -2.38 -5.36 -0.82
N SER A 259 -2.94 -5.33 -2.03
CA SER A 259 -4.32 -4.87 -2.25
C SER A 259 -5.22 -6.06 -1.94
N LEU A 260 -5.81 -6.06 -0.73
CA LEU A 260 -6.70 -7.14 -0.32
C LEU A 260 -7.90 -7.21 -1.27
N SER A 261 -8.10 -8.39 -1.85
CA SER A 261 -9.28 -8.70 -2.64
C SER A 261 -9.88 -9.98 -2.05
N PRO A 262 -11.16 -9.95 -1.65
CA PRO A 262 -11.83 -11.09 -1.02
C PRO A 262 -12.20 -12.18 -2.03
N HIS A 263 -11.97 -11.94 -3.32
CA HIS A 263 -12.37 -12.81 -4.42
C HIS A 263 -11.45 -14.02 -4.59
N THR A 264 -10.51 -14.20 -3.67
CA THR A 264 -9.42 -15.17 -3.77
C THR A 264 -9.18 -15.79 -2.40
N PHE A 265 -8.57 -16.97 -2.37
CA PHE A 265 -8.15 -17.63 -1.14
C PHE A 265 -6.83 -17.05 -0.59
N PHE A 266 -6.39 -15.87 -1.05
CA PHE A 266 -5.10 -15.31 -0.67
C PHE A 266 -4.90 -15.26 0.85
N THR A 267 -5.90 -14.76 1.59
CA THR A 267 -5.78 -14.59 3.04
C THR A 267 -5.70 -15.93 3.76
N GLU A 268 -6.60 -16.85 3.41
CA GLU A 268 -6.65 -18.21 3.95
C GLU A 268 -5.34 -18.95 3.66
N ASN A 269 -4.86 -18.87 2.42
CA ASN A 269 -3.61 -19.45 1.97
C ASN A 269 -2.41 -18.84 2.70
N ALA A 270 -2.36 -17.51 2.86
CA ALA A 270 -1.28 -16.83 3.54
C ALA A 270 -1.17 -17.25 5.02
N LEU A 271 -2.30 -17.38 5.71
CA LEU A 271 -2.32 -17.81 7.11
C LEU A 271 -2.06 -19.31 7.26
N ALA A 272 -2.56 -20.14 6.33
CA ALA A 272 -2.23 -21.56 6.28
C ALA A 272 -0.74 -21.80 5.98
N LEU A 273 -0.12 -20.97 5.13
CA LEU A 273 1.32 -21.00 4.87
C LEU A 273 2.13 -20.81 6.15
N LEU A 274 1.69 -19.97 7.10
CA LEU A 274 2.36 -19.83 8.40
C LEU A 274 2.42 -21.16 9.17
N ASN A 275 1.35 -21.95 9.13
CA ASN A 275 1.33 -23.28 9.75
C ASN A 275 2.32 -24.20 9.05
N ALA A 276 2.26 -24.26 7.71
CA ALA A 276 3.12 -25.11 6.91
C ALA A 276 4.62 -24.78 7.09
N LEU A 277 4.97 -23.49 7.21
CA LEU A 277 6.33 -23.04 7.51
C LEU A 277 6.76 -23.37 8.94
N THR A 278 5.85 -23.34 9.90
CA THR A 278 6.13 -23.71 11.30
C THR A 278 6.37 -25.21 11.43
N GLU A 279 5.56 -26.04 10.77
CA GLU A 279 5.73 -27.50 10.72
C GLU A 279 7.08 -27.91 10.12
N ARG A 280 7.57 -27.13 9.14
CA ARG A 280 8.89 -27.31 8.51
C ARG A 280 10.05 -26.70 9.28
N GLN A 281 9.80 -26.08 10.44
CA GLN A 281 10.82 -25.36 11.22
C GLN A 281 11.51 -24.24 10.41
N ALA A 282 10.83 -23.70 9.41
CA ALA A 282 11.24 -22.49 8.69
C ALA A 282 10.84 -21.23 9.47
N LEU A 283 9.78 -21.34 10.27
CA LEU A 283 9.40 -20.39 11.30
C LEU A 283 9.29 -21.10 12.65
N SER A 284 9.73 -20.44 13.71
CA SER A 284 9.41 -20.85 15.08
C SER A 284 7.95 -20.52 15.42
N VAL A 285 7.42 -21.19 16.46
CA VAL A 285 6.10 -20.86 17.01
C VAL A 285 6.06 -19.41 17.51
N ASP A 286 7.15 -18.92 18.11
CA ASP A 286 7.26 -17.53 18.57
C ASP A 286 7.18 -16.54 17.41
N GLU A 287 7.90 -16.78 16.32
CA GLU A 287 7.84 -15.92 15.13
C GLU A 287 6.45 -15.89 14.50
N LYS A 288 5.76 -17.03 14.46
CA LYS A 288 4.36 -17.09 14.01
C LYS A 288 3.44 -16.25 14.89
N ILE A 289 3.54 -16.40 16.22
CA ILE A 289 2.73 -15.64 17.18
C ILE A 289 3.05 -14.13 17.08
N ASP A 290 4.33 -13.76 16.96
CA ASP A 290 4.76 -12.36 16.84
C ASP A 290 4.32 -11.73 15.51
N PHE A 291 4.31 -12.52 14.44
CA PHE A 291 3.78 -12.10 13.16
C PHE A 291 2.28 -11.81 13.26
N LEU A 292 1.49 -12.76 13.76
CA LEU A 292 0.04 -12.61 13.93
C LEU A 292 -0.30 -11.46 14.90
N SER A 293 0.42 -11.35 16.02
CA SER A 293 0.28 -10.24 16.97
C SER A 293 0.49 -8.89 16.30
N ARG A 294 1.53 -8.76 15.46
CA ARG A 294 1.80 -7.52 14.73
C ARG A 294 0.71 -7.23 13.70
N LEU A 295 0.30 -8.23 12.92
CA LEU A 295 -0.76 -8.11 11.92
C LEU A 295 -2.07 -7.63 12.58
N LEU A 296 -2.48 -8.25 13.68
CA LEU A 296 -3.69 -7.86 14.43
C LEU A 296 -3.64 -6.43 14.95
N ARG A 297 -2.50 -5.99 15.52
CA ARG A 297 -2.34 -4.59 15.95
C ARG A 297 -2.41 -3.62 14.77
N GLN A 298 -1.78 -3.97 13.66
CA GLN A 298 -1.83 -3.15 12.46
C GLN A 298 -3.25 -3.02 11.91
N LEU A 299 -4.00 -4.12 11.82
CA LEU A 299 -5.38 -4.11 11.37
C LEU A 299 -6.28 -3.31 12.31
N ALA A 300 -6.12 -3.47 13.63
CA ALA A 300 -6.86 -2.67 14.59
C ALA A 300 -6.58 -1.17 14.45
N ARG A 301 -5.31 -0.78 14.28
CA ARG A 301 -4.92 0.63 14.03
C ARG A 301 -5.42 1.14 12.68
N HIS A 302 -5.46 0.29 11.65
CA HIS A 302 -5.98 0.67 10.34
C HIS A 302 -7.49 0.86 10.39
N LEU A 303 -8.24 -0.06 10.99
CA LEU A 303 -9.68 0.05 11.24
C LEU A 303 -10.06 1.15 12.24
N THR A 304 -9.08 1.67 12.99
CA THR A 304 -9.22 2.90 13.78
C THR A 304 -9.15 4.14 12.91
N ALA A 305 -8.20 4.18 11.98
CA ALA A 305 -7.99 5.31 11.09
C ALA A 305 -9.02 5.37 9.96
N TYR A 306 -9.46 4.22 9.47
CA TYR A 306 -10.35 4.04 8.33
C TYR A 306 -11.54 3.17 8.73
N ASP A 307 -12.34 3.66 9.66
CA ASP A 307 -13.52 2.91 10.12
C ASP A 307 -14.53 2.68 8.97
N LEU A 308 -15.30 1.59 9.06
CA LEU A 308 -16.24 1.16 8.00
C LEU A 308 -17.49 2.05 7.83
N VAL A 309 -17.63 3.06 8.68
CA VAL A 309 -18.78 3.96 8.74
C VAL A 309 -18.43 5.32 8.14
N THR A 310 -17.35 5.92 8.62
CA THR A 310 -16.93 7.30 8.40
C THR A 310 -15.99 7.45 7.22
N PHE A 311 -15.12 6.45 6.98
CA PHE A 311 -14.06 6.54 5.98
C PHE A 311 -14.31 5.73 4.72
N HIS A 312 -13.56 6.13 3.66
CA HIS A 312 -13.42 5.51 2.34
C HIS A 312 -14.64 4.70 1.89
N HIS A 313 -15.52 5.35 1.11
CA HIS A 313 -16.61 4.70 0.38
C HIS A 313 -17.52 3.83 1.25
N ARG A 314 -17.71 4.27 2.50
CA ARG A 314 -18.71 3.78 3.44
C ARG A 314 -18.74 2.26 3.36
N GLY A 315 -17.74 1.60 3.91
CA GLY A 315 -17.75 0.15 4.13
C GLY A 315 -17.32 -0.68 2.92
N ALA A 316 -16.87 -0.09 1.81
CA ALA A 316 -16.24 -0.80 0.68
C ALA A 316 -15.02 -1.64 1.16
N ASN A 317 -14.16 -1.04 1.99
CA ASN A 317 -12.91 -1.63 2.47
C ASN A 317 -13.05 -2.55 3.71
N TYR A 318 -14.14 -3.32 3.82
CA TYR A 318 -14.27 -4.32 4.90
C TYR A 318 -13.39 -5.59 4.81
N PRO A 319 -12.56 -5.87 3.78
CA PRO A 319 -11.57 -6.95 3.83
C PRO A 319 -10.67 -6.91 5.06
N ASP A 320 -10.33 -5.72 5.59
CA ASP A 320 -9.51 -5.61 6.80
C ASP A 320 -10.21 -6.19 8.03
N ALA A 321 -11.52 -6.02 8.15
CA ALA A 321 -12.30 -6.61 9.23
C ALA A 321 -12.37 -8.14 9.07
N LEU A 322 -12.57 -8.64 7.85
CA LEU A 322 -12.55 -10.08 7.57
C LEU A 322 -11.17 -10.70 7.88
N LEU A 323 -10.10 -10.02 7.45
CA LEU A 323 -8.73 -10.42 7.74
C LEU A 323 -8.43 -10.37 9.24
N LEU A 324 -8.92 -9.36 9.96
CA LEU A 324 -8.76 -9.26 11.42
C LEU A 324 -9.40 -10.46 12.14
N ASP A 325 -10.62 -10.84 11.75
CA ASP A 325 -11.33 -11.98 12.34
C ASP A 325 -10.62 -13.30 12.05
N LEU A 326 -10.18 -13.51 10.81
CA LEU A 326 -9.47 -14.72 10.42
C LEU A 326 -8.09 -14.81 11.09
N ALA A 327 -7.32 -13.72 11.12
CA ALA A 327 -6.05 -13.66 11.83
C ALA A 327 -6.23 -13.88 13.34
N LEU A 328 -7.33 -13.38 13.93
CA LEU A 328 -7.66 -13.59 15.34
C LEU A 328 -7.90 -15.08 15.62
N LYS A 329 -8.65 -15.78 14.77
CA LYS A 329 -8.87 -17.23 14.91
C LYS A 329 -7.56 -18.03 14.86
N TYR A 330 -6.69 -17.71 13.90
CA TYR A 330 -5.35 -18.33 13.81
C TYR A 330 -4.49 -18.02 15.05
N TYR A 331 -4.59 -16.80 15.57
CA TYR A 331 -3.87 -16.37 16.75
C TYR A 331 -4.35 -17.09 18.01
N LEU A 332 -5.67 -17.22 18.20
CA LEU A 332 -6.28 -17.96 19.29
C LEU A 332 -5.89 -19.44 19.24
N HIS A 333 -5.92 -20.05 18.06
CA HIS A 333 -5.48 -21.45 17.89
C HIS A 333 -3.99 -21.63 18.23
N ALA A 334 -3.12 -20.74 17.75
CA ALA A 334 -1.70 -20.77 18.08
C ALA A 334 -1.46 -20.59 19.59
N PHE A 335 -2.25 -19.74 20.23
CA PHE A 335 -2.22 -19.53 21.67
C PHE A 335 -2.65 -20.78 22.46
N GLU A 336 -3.75 -21.44 22.09
CA GLU A 336 -4.20 -22.64 22.80
C GLU A 336 -3.17 -23.77 22.75
N ALA A 337 -2.40 -23.84 21.65
CA ALA A 337 -1.30 -24.78 21.52
C ALA A 337 -0.05 -24.40 22.33
N ALA A 338 0.19 -23.11 22.58
CA ALA A 338 1.40 -22.59 23.23
C ALA A 338 1.08 -21.45 24.23
N PRO A 339 0.38 -21.75 25.32
CA PRO A 339 -0.27 -20.74 26.14
C PRO A 339 0.65 -19.94 27.05
N ASP A 340 1.76 -20.53 27.48
CA ASP A 340 2.72 -19.87 28.37
C ASP A 340 3.35 -18.65 27.70
N ARG A 341 3.29 -18.60 26.36
CA ARG A 341 3.71 -17.50 25.49
C ARG A 341 2.86 -16.24 25.57
N LEU A 342 1.76 -16.22 26.35
CA LEU A 342 0.99 -15.00 26.63
C LEU A 342 1.00 -14.59 28.10
N LEU A 343 1.51 -15.42 29.01
CA LEU A 343 1.39 -15.19 30.46
C LEU A 343 2.62 -14.48 31.06
N GLY A 344 3.75 -14.44 30.35
CA GLY A 344 4.97 -13.77 30.79
C GLY A 344 4.89 -12.24 30.76
N ALA A 345 5.71 -11.56 31.58
CA ALA A 345 5.75 -10.09 31.63
C ALA A 345 6.19 -9.47 30.29
N GLU A 346 7.10 -10.13 29.56
CA GLU A 346 7.59 -9.71 28.25
C GLU A 346 6.55 -9.89 27.13
N GLU A 347 5.46 -10.60 27.39
CA GLU A 347 4.44 -10.97 26.39
C GLU A 347 3.35 -9.90 26.23
N LYS A 348 3.54 -8.69 26.79
CA LYS A 348 2.60 -7.56 26.67
C LYS A 348 2.20 -7.25 25.24
N PRO A 349 3.11 -7.19 24.23
CA PRO A 349 2.70 -6.91 22.85
C PRO A 349 1.74 -7.95 22.27
N ARG A 350 1.87 -9.21 22.69
CA ARG A 350 1.01 -10.31 22.28
C ARG A 350 -0.38 -10.21 22.93
N ARG A 351 -0.42 -9.89 24.23
CA ARG A 351 -1.67 -9.60 24.95
C ARG A 351 -2.40 -8.36 24.44
N ARG A 352 -1.65 -7.31 24.10
CA ARG A 352 -2.14 -6.10 23.43
C ARG A 352 -2.86 -6.43 22.12
N ALA A 353 -2.23 -7.25 21.27
CA ALA A 353 -2.83 -7.69 20.02
C ALA A 353 -4.17 -8.41 20.23
N LEU A 354 -4.23 -9.33 21.21
CA LEU A 354 -5.47 -10.01 21.58
C LEU A 354 -6.57 -9.03 21.98
N ARG A 355 -6.27 -8.10 22.90
CA ARG A 355 -7.22 -7.09 23.39
C ARG A 355 -7.77 -6.24 22.24
N GLN A 356 -6.89 -5.71 21.40
CA GLN A 356 -7.28 -4.84 20.28
C GLN A 356 -8.12 -5.60 19.25
N ALA A 357 -7.73 -6.82 18.90
CA ALA A 357 -8.45 -7.64 17.93
C ALA A 357 -9.85 -8.01 18.45
N ILE A 358 -9.97 -8.48 19.69
CA ILE A 358 -11.25 -8.82 20.31
C ILE A 358 -12.17 -7.59 20.37
N LEU A 359 -11.64 -6.44 20.78
CA LEU A 359 -12.40 -5.20 20.85
C LEU A 359 -12.89 -4.75 19.48
N MET A 360 -12.01 -4.73 18.46
CA MET A 360 -12.39 -4.32 17.11
C MET A 360 -13.34 -5.30 16.43
N ARG A 361 -13.12 -6.59 16.61
CA ARG A 361 -14.05 -7.62 16.15
C ARG A 361 -15.43 -7.39 16.76
N ARG A 362 -15.52 -7.23 18.09
CA ARG A 362 -16.80 -6.93 18.77
C ARG A 362 -17.44 -5.65 18.23
N HIS A 363 -16.64 -4.61 18.06
CA HIS A 363 -17.11 -3.32 17.55
C HIS A 363 -17.83 -3.49 16.21
N TYR A 364 -17.28 -4.30 15.30
CA TYR A 364 -17.85 -4.53 13.97
C TYR A 364 -18.88 -5.66 13.89
N GLU A 365 -19.13 -6.41 14.95
CA GLU A 365 -20.14 -7.48 14.96
C GLU A 365 -21.54 -6.91 14.67
N GLY A 366 -22.22 -7.51 13.69
CA GLY A 366 -23.55 -7.07 13.24
C GLY A 366 -23.55 -5.80 12.37
N HIS A 367 -22.38 -5.20 12.07
CA HIS A 367 -22.32 -4.01 11.22
C HIS A 367 -22.80 -4.31 9.80
N LEU A 368 -23.62 -3.41 9.25
CA LEU A 368 -24.08 -3.51 7.87
C LEU A 368 -22.91 -3.25 6.91
N VAL A 369 -22.66 -4.18 6.00
CA VAL A 369 -21.62 -4.13 4.96
C VAL A 369 -22.22 -4.37 3.57
N PRO A 370 -21.56 -3.88 2.50
CA PRO A 370 -22.01 -4.18 1.14
C PRO A 370 -22.12 -5.68 0.87
N ASP A 371 -22.81 -6.04 -0.21
CA ASP A 371 -23.04 -7.46 -0.54
C ASP A 371 -21.75 -8.24 -0.80
N LEU A 372 -20.75 -7.56 -1.37
CA LEU A 372 -19.42 -8.09 -1.60
C LEU A 372 -18.38 -7.08 -1.11
N PRO A 373 -17.23 -7.53 -0.59
CA PRO A 373 -16.14 -6.62 -0.25
C PRO A 373 -15.49 -6.13 -1.54
N THR A 374 -15.22 -4.83 -1.63
CA THR A 374 -14.67 -4.23 -2.85
C THR A 374 -14.05 -2.87 -2.56
N SER A 375 -13.06 -2.46 -3.33
CA SER A 375 -12.58 -1.07 -3.32
C SER A 375 -13.24 -0.26 -4.44
N PRO A 376 -13.19 1.09 -4.43
CA PRO A 376 -13.73 1.92 -5.52
C PRO A 376 -13.06 1.62 -6.85
N GLY A 377 -11.71 1.49 -6.85
CA GLY A 377 -10.96 1.12 -8.03
C GLY A 377 -11.31 -0.28 -8.53
N GLU A 378 -11.63 -1.23 -7.64
CA GLU A 378 -12.12 -2.56 -7.99
C GLU A 378 -13.56 -2.57 -8.52
N ASN A 379 -14.48 -1.88 -7.86
CA ASN A 379 -15.89 -1.80 -8.27
C ASN A 379 -16.10 -1.01 -9.58
N ALA A 380 -15.12 -0.21 -9.99
CA ALA A 380 -15.10 0.43 -11.31
C ALA A 380 -14.77 -0.55 -12.45
N ARG A 381 -14.21 -1.73 -12.14
CA ARG A 381 -13.78 -2.73 -13.13
C ARG A 381 -14.87 -3.76 -13.38
N VAL A 382 -14.91 -4.29 -14.60
CA VAL A 382 -15.71 -5.48 -14.91
C VAL A 382 -14.92 -6.71 -14.51
N LEU A 383 -15.41 -7.42 -13.50
CA LEU A 383 -14.84 -8.66 -13.00
C LEU A 383 -15.57 -9.88 -13.61
N PRO A 384 -15.05 -11.11 -13.46
CA PRO A 384 -15.75 -12.32 -13.85
C PRO A 384 -17.16 -12.39 -13.25
N ALA A 385 -18.09 -13.07 -13.93
CA ALA A 385 -19.51 -13.12 -13.54
C ALA A 385 -19.77 -13.62 -12.11
N SER A 386 -18.84 -14.39 -11.52
CA SER A 386 -18.89 -14.82 -10.12
C SER A 386 -18.68 -13.69 -9.10
N HIS A 387 -18.23 -12.52 -9.54
CA HIS A 387 -17.93 -11.35 -8.74
C HIS A 387 -18.69 -10.13 -9.29
N PRO A 388 -20.02 -10.11 -9.15
CA PRO A 388 -20.82 -9.01 -9.67
C PRO A 388 -20.44 -7.68 -9.02
N ARG A 389 -20.60 -6.60 -9.78
CA ARG A 389 -20.41 -5.24 -9.28
C ARG A 389 -21.35 -4.95 -8.12
N VAL A 390 -20.82 -4.32 -7.08
CA VAL A 390 -21.61 -3.82 -5.95
C VAL A 390 -22.33 -2.53 -6.38
N PRO A 391 -23.64 -2.40 -6.15
CA PRO A 391 -24.36 -1.18 -6.46
C PRO A 391 -23.77 0.04 -5.75
N GLU A 392 -23.65 1.17 -6.47
CA GLU A 392 -23.00 2.38 -5.96
C GLU A 392 -23.68 2.93 -4.70
N GLU A 393 -25.00 2.74 -4.57
CA GLU A 393 -25.76 3.13 -3.38
C GLU A 393 -25.32 2.36 -2.12
N GLN A 394 -24.76 1.14 -2.21
CA GLN A 394 -24.25 0.45 -1.03
C GLN A 394 -22.88 1.00 -0.57
N LEU A 395 -22.08 1.49 -1.52
CA LEU A 395 -20.79 2.15 -1.26
C LEU A 395 -21.00 3.60 -0.80
N THR A 396 -22.09 4.23 -1.22
CA THR A 396 -22.39 5.61 -0.89
C THR A 396 -23.49 5.75 0.16
N GLN A 397 -24.17 4.71 0.62
CA GLN A 397 -25.23 4.83 1.63
C GLN A 397 -25.25 3.61 2.55
N SER A 398 -24.79 3.77 3.81
CA SER A 398 -24.66 2.66 4.76
C SER A 398 -25.98 1.93 5.04
N TYR A 399 -27.11 2.63 5.02
CA TYR A 399 -28.44 2.03 5.23
C TYR A 399 -28.95 1.19 4.05
N ARG A 400 -28.29 1.24 2.88
CA ARG A 400 -28.63 0.40 1.71
C ARG A 400 -27.90 -0.94 1.71
N ARG A 401 -26.92 -1.10 2.58
CA ARG A 401 -26.15 -2.32 2.76
C ARG A 401 -27.03 -3.43 3.35
N ARG A 402 -26.89 -4.65 2.85
CA ARG A 402 -27.82 -5.75 3.17
C ARG A 402 -27.20 -6.87 3.99
N ARG A 403 -25.87 -6.97 4.02
CA ARG A 403 -25.17 -8.00 4.78
C ARG A 403 -24.73 -7.48 6.14
N GLN A 404 -24.55 -8.38 7.08
CA GLN A 404 -23.98 -8.09 8.39
C GLN A 404 -22.61 -8.76 8.51
N LEU A 405 -21.71 -8.15 9.27
CA LEU A 405 -20.45 -8.78 9.66
C LEU A 405 -20.68 -9.79 10.80
N TYR A 406 -20.19 -10.99 10.55
CA TYR A 406 -20.18 -12.12 11.49
C TYR A 406 -21.53 -12.52 12.13
N PRO A 407 -22.65 -12.58 11.37
CA PRO A 407 -23.97 -12.85 11.92
C PRO A 407 -24.06 -14.23 12.61
N ASP A 408 -23.32 -15.22 12.09
CA ASP A 408 -23.42 -16.63 12.51
C ASP A 408 -22.21 -17.13 13.31
N ASP A 409 -21.31 -16.22 13.72
CA ASP A 409 -20.05 -16.60 14.34
C ASP A 409 -19.76 -15.74 15.57
N PRO A 410 -20.64 -15.65 16.58
CA PRO A 410 -20.55 -14.61 17.60
C PRO A 410 -19.25 -14.69 18.41
N LEU A 411 -18.67 -13.53 18.76
CA LEU A 411 -17.37 -13.45 19.44
C LEU A 411 -17.27 -14.33 20.71
N PRO A 412 -18.29 -14.43 21.59
CA PRO A 412 -18.22 -15.32 22.75
C PRO A 412 -17.94 -16.78 22.42
N ALA A 413 -18.33 -17.27 21.24
CA ALA A 413 -18.09 -18.64 20.79
C ALA A 413 -16.62 -18.90 20.42
N LEU A 414 -15.88 -17.84 20.07
CA LEU A 414 -14.44 -17.93 19.75
C LEU A 414 -13.56 -17.98 21.02
N LEU A 415 -14.08 -17.55 22.16
CA LEU A 415 -13.27 -17.33 23.37
C LEU A 415 -13.43 -18.47 24.38
N THR A 416 -12.35 -19.23 24.55
CA THR A 416 -12.22 -20.26 25.59
C THR A 416 -12.14 -19.64 27.01
N PRO A 417 -12.37 -20.42 28.08
CA PRO A 417 -12.13 -19.95 29.45
C PRO A 417 -10.71 -19.42 29.67
N ARG A 418 -9.73 -20.03 29.01
CA ARG A 418 -8.33 -19.63 29.07
C ARG A 418 -8.08 -18.29 28.41
N THR A 419 -8.66 -18.08 27.22
CA THR A 419 -8.58 -16.80 26.51
C THR A 419 -9.18 -15.67 27.35
N ARG A 420 -10.28 -15.94 28.08
CA ARG A 420 -10.89 -14.98 29.02
C ARG A 420 -9.97 -14.64 30.18
N GLN A 421 -9.22 -15.60 30.73
CA GLN A 421 -8.21 -15.33 31.76
C GLN A 421 -7.08 -14.44 31.24
N VAL A 422 -6.59 -14.68 30.02
CA VAL A 422 -5.59 -13.81 29.38
C VAL A 422 -6.17 -12.42 29.14
N LEU A 423 -7.43 -12.31 28.70
CA LEU A 423 -8.07 -11.01 28.51
C LEU A 423 -8.17 -10.22 29.82
N ALA A 424 -8.42 -10.88 30.96
CA ALA A 424 -8.34 -10.23 32.27
C ALA A 424 -6.94 -9.69 32.56
N GLN A 425 -5.88 -10.43 32.20
CA GLN A 425 -4.51 -9.91 32.29
C GLN A 425 -4.28 -8.74 31.31
N CYS A 426 -4.80 -8.79 30.09
CA CYS A 426 -4.69 -7.69 29.14
C CYS A 426 -5.35 -6.40 29.64
N VAL A 427 -6.40 -6.50 30.47
CA VAL A 427 -7.03 -5.36 31.14
C VAL A 427 -6.12 -4.82 32.23
N ARG A 428 -5.50 -5.67 33.05
CA ARG A 428 -4.51 -5.24 34.06
C ARG A 428 -3.32 -4.53 33.42
N ASP A 429 -2.88 -4.97 32.25
CA ASP A 429 -1.78 -4.30 31.54
C ASP A 429 -2.09 -2.84 31.18
N LEU A 430 -3.37 -2.42 31.16
CA LEU A 430 -3.77 -1.01 30.97
C LEU A 430 -3.34 -0.08 32.12
N ASP A 431 -2.76 -0.60 33.20
CA ASP A 431 -2.04 0.23 34.17
C ASP A 431 -0.81 0.89 33.54
N HIS A 432 -0.27 0.31 32.45
CA HIS A 432 0.82 0.89 31.67
C HIS A 432 0.31 1.87 30.60
N LEU A 433 1.00 3.01 30.47
CA LEU A 433 0.62 4.07 29.55
C LEU A 433 0.58 3.61 28.09
N ASP A 434 1.59 2.87 27.64
CA ASP A 434 1.71 2.40 26.26
C ASP A 434 0.58 1.43 25.88
N GLU A 435 0.05 0.69 26.85
CA GLU A 435 -1.12 -0.19 26.67
C GLU A 435 -2.43 0.59 26.57
N ARG A 436 -2.60 1.69 27.33
CA ARG A 436 -3.74 2.60 27.21
C ARG A 436 -3.72 3.36 25.89
N VAL A 437 -2.54 3.85 25.49
CA VAL A 437 -2.35 4.61 24.25
C VAL A 437 -2.80 3.79 23.04
N GLU A 438 -2.55 2.48 23.03
CA GLU A 438 -2.98 1.61 21.94
C GLU A 438 -4.50 1.67 21.68
N LEU A 439 -5.34 1.89 22.72
CA LEU A 439 -6.78 2.01 22.52
C LEU A 439 -7.15 3.24 21.68
N GLY A 440 -6.38 4.33 21.74
CA GLY A 440 -6.64 5.53 20.94
C GLY A 440 -5.80 5.64 19.66
N LEU A 441 -5.00 4.62 19.33
CA LEU A 441 -4.00 4.70 18.27
C LEU A 441 -4.58 4.30 16.90
N GLY A 442 -4.41 5.17 15.92
CA GLY A 442 -4.69 4.91 14.50
C GLY A 442 -3.43 5.00 13.64
N VAL A 443 -3.44 4.31 12.50
CA VAL A 443 -2.40 4.45 11.46
C VAL A 443 -3.01 5.04 10.21
N PHE A 444 -2.65 6.28 9.91
CA PHE A 444 -3.10 7.04 8.75
C PHE A 444 -2.03 7.04 7.68
N ILE A 445 -2.41 7.18 6.41
CA ILE A 445 -1.48 7.29 5.30
C ILE A 445 -1.61 8.64 4.61
N ASP A 446 -0.51 9.11 4.03
CA ASP A 446 -0.43 10.40 3.36
C ASP A 446 0.58 10.36 2.21
N ARG A 447 0.40 11.26 1.24
CA ARG A 447 1.36 11.47 0.13
C ARG A 447 1.79 12.93 0.13
N PRO A 448 2.70 13.33 1.04
CA PRO A 448 2.95 14.74 1.27
C PRO A 448 3.59 15.43 0.07
N LEU A 449 4.36 14.73 -0.77
CA LEU A 449 4.95 15.32 -1.98
C LEU A 449 3.93 15.56 -3.10
N GLY A 450 2.79 14.86 -3.07
CA GLY A 450 1.73 14.98 -4.07
C GLY A 450 0.82 16.19 -3.86
N TYR A 451 1.01 16.97 -2.78
CA TYR A 451 0.15 18.11 -2.45
C TYR A 451 0.00 19.13 -3.59
N ALA A 452 1.07 19.37 -4.35
CA ALA A 452 1.08 20.30 -5.48
C ALA A 452 0.40 19.76 -6.76
N LYS A 453 -0.01 18.48 -6.77
CA LYS A 453 -0.68 17.87 -7.93
C LYS A 453 -2.09 18.39 -8.09
N LYS A 454 -2.57 18.42 -9.34
CA LYS A 454 -3.94 18.88 -9.64
C LYS A 454 -4.97 17.83 -9.27
N ALA A 455 -6.22 18.26 -9.09
CA ALA A 455 -7.33 17.32 -8.99
C ALA A 455 -7.38 16.39 -10.21
N ALA A 456 -7.65 15.11 -9.96
CA ALA A 456 -7.61 13.98 -10.89
C ALA A 456 -6.22 13.57 -11.41
N GLU A 457 -5.15 14.30 -11.14
CA GLU A 457 -3.80 13.83 -11.46
C GLU A 457 -3.46 12.59 -10.60
N PRO A 458 -3.00 11.46 -11.19
CA PRO A 458 -2.52 10.32 -10.42
C PRO A 458 -1.39 10.73 -9.47
N ASP A 459 -1.31 10.11 -8.31
CA ASP A 459 -0.32 10.45 -7.28
C ASP A 459 0.45 9.20 -6.85
N LEU A 460 1.60 9.00 -7.47
CA LEU A 460 2.55 7.93 -7.18
C LEU A 460 3.72 8.45 -6.35
N THR A 461 3.59 9.61 -5.72
CA THR A 461 4.63 10.13 -4.82
C THR A 461 4.74 9.26 -3.57
N PRO A 462 5.85 9.24 -2.82
CA PRO A 462 6.04 8.35 -1.68
C PRO A 462 4.84 8.33 -0.71
N LEU A 463 4.30 7.13 -0.46
CA LEU A 463 3.23 6.93 0.53
C LEU A 463 3.85 6.79 1.91
N LEU A 464 3.54 7.74 2.79
CA LEU A 464 3.93 7.71 4.19
C LEU A 464 2.80 7.14 5.04
N ALA A 465 3.15 6.57 6.18
CA ALA A 465 2.20 6.13 7.19
C ALA A 465 2.55 6.81 8.52
N HIS A 466 1.53 7.19 9.29
CA HIS A 466 1.65 7.99 10.49
C HIS A 466 0.88 7.34 11.62
N GLU A 467 1.51 7.19 12.78
CA GLU A 467 0.80 6.89 14.01
C GLU A 467 0.19 8.19 14.54
N ALA A 468 -1.12 8.17 14.80
CA ALA A 468 -1.85 9.26 15.42
C ALA A 468 -2.66 8.75 16.61
N PHE A 469 -2.84 9.58 17.64
CA PHE A 469 -3.50 9.20 18.88
C PHE A 469 -4.62 10.16 19.26
N SER A 470 -5.76 9.62 19.70
CA SER A 470 -6.90 10.37 20.26
C SER A 470 -7.19 9.91 21.70
N PRO A 471 -7.05 10.81 22.71
CA PRO A 471 -7.48 10.55 24.07
C PRO A 471 -8.98 10.22 24.19
N ALA A 472 -9.86 10.94 23.50
CA ALA A 472 -11.30 10.71 23.52
C ALA A 472 -11.65 9.32 23.00
N LEU A 473 -11.00 8.87 21.92
CA LEU A 473 -11.21 7.53 21.39
C LEU A 473 -10.70 6.45 22.35
N ALA A 474 -9.54 6.66 23.00
CA ALA A 474 -9.04 5.73 24.01
C ALA A 474 -10.03 5.56 25.17
N ARG A 475 -10.60 6.67 25.67
CA ARG A 475 -11.63 6.65 26.72
C ARG A 475 -12.90 5.93 26.27
N ARG A 476 -13.38 6.20 25.06
CA ARG A 476 -14.56 5.52 24.49
C ARG A 476 -14.34 4.01 24.43
N ARG A 477 -13.20 3.58 23.88
CA ARG A 477 -12.84 2.16 23.75
C ARG A 477 -12.61 1.48 25.09
N TRP A 478 -12.17 2.22 26.10
CA TRP A 478 -12.15 1.73 27.46
C TRP A 478 -13.56 1.40 27.98
N GLN A 479 -14.56 2.27 27.73
CA GLN A 479 -15.95 1.95 28.09
C GLN A 479 -16.49 0.75 27.31
N GLU A 480 -16.18 0.65 26.02
CA GLU A 480 -16.55 -0.50 25.18
C GLU A 480 -15.92 -1.80 25.70
N LEU A 481 -14.65 -1.76 26.12
CA LEU A 481 -13.95 -2.90 26.70
C LEU A 481 -14.53 -3.32 28.05
N LYS A 482 -14.88 -2.37 28.93
CA LYS A 482 -15.56 -2.70 30.22
C LYS A 482 -16.87 -3.44 29.96
N LYS A 483 -17.69 -2.93 29.05
CA LYS A 483 -18.95 -3.57 28.65
C LYS A 483 -18.70 -4.98 28.12
N LEU A 484 -17.70 -5.13 27.25
CA LEU A 484 -17.33 -6.41 26.67
C LEU A 484 -16.85 -7.42 27.73
N CYS A 485 -16.05 -6.99 28.71
CA CYS A 485 -15.64 -7.85 29.82
C CYS A 485 -16.84 -8.36 30.63
N THR A 486 -17.85 -7.51 30.88
CA THR A 486 -19.10 -7.95 31.53
C THR A 486 -19.87 -8.95 30.67
N GLU A 487 -20.04 -8.67 29.38
CA GLU A 487 -20.74 -9.56 28.44
C GLU A 487 -20.08 -10.95 28.32
N LEU A 488 -18.75 -11.02 28.47
CA LEU A 488 -17.96 -12.24 28.36
C LEU A 488 -17.67 -12.94 29.69
N ASP A 489 -18.20 -12.44 30.81
CA ASP A 489 -17.88 -12.91 32.18
C ASP A 489 -16.36 -12.94 32.47
N VAL A 490 -15.66 -11.88 32.06
CA VAL A 490 -14.23 -11.69 32.32
C VAL A 490 -14.06 -10.94 33.63
N ARG A 491 -13.59 -11.64 34.66
CA ARG A 491 -13.35 -11.06 35.98
C ARG A 491 -12.05 -10.27 36.00
N CYS A 492 -12.15 -8.95 36.02
CA CYS A 492 -11.03 -8.03 36.20
C CYS A 492 -11.40 -6.88 37.14
N ASP A 493 -10.44 -6.46 37.97
CA ASP A 493 -10.58 -5.22 38.74
C ASP A 493 -10.31 -4.03 37.82
N VAL A 494 -11.25 -3.08 37.78
CA VAL A 494 -11.22 -1.90 36.92
C VAL A 494 -11.20 -0.59 37.72
N ALA A 495 -11.30 -0.65 39.05
CA ALA A 495 -11.57 0.52 39.88
C ALA A 495 -10.44 1.57 39.84
N GLY A 496 -9.19 1.15 39.60
CA GLY A 496 -8.04 2.07 39.41
C GLY A 496 -7.90 2.64 38.00
N LEU A 497 -8.42 1.95 36.98
CA LEU A 497 -8.20 2.30 35.58
C LEU A 497 -9.02 3.51 35.15
N ASP A 498 -10.23 3.71 35.68
CA ASP A 498 -11.09 4.84 35.31
C ASP A 498 -10.38 6.19 35.54
N SER A 499 -9.74 6.37 36.69
CA SER A 499 -8.96 7.58 37.00
C SER A 499 -7.77 7.77 36.04
N LEU A 500 -7.12 6.69 35.60
CA LEU A 500 -6.01 6.76 34.64
C LEU A 500 -6.48 7.17 33.24
N PHE A 501 -7.69 6.81 32.82
CA PHE A 501 -8.26 7.26 31.54
C PHE A 501 -8.79 8.70 31.60
N GLU A 502 -9.31 9.12 32.76
CA GLU A 502 -9.81 10.49 32.95
C GLU A 502 -8.64 11.49 33.06
N ASN A 503 -7.70 11.21 33.96
CA ASN A 503 -6.68 12.16 34.42
C ASN A 503 -5.24 11.72 34.13
N GLY A 504 -5.03 10.53 33.58
CA GLY A 504 -3.69 10.04 33.28
C GLY A 504 -2.99 10.83 32.17
N PRO A 505 -1.64 10.78 32.13
CA PRO A 505 -0.89 11.42 31.09
C PRO A 505 -1.18 10.77 29.74
N TRP A 506 -1.12 11.56 28.67
CA TRP A 506 -1.25 11.12 27.28
C TRP A 506 -0.02 11.57 26.48
N PRO A 507 0.32 10.86 25.38
CA PRO A 507 1.45 11.25 24.56
C PRO A 507 1.20 12.61 23.88
N THR A 508 2.25 13.42 23.83
CA THR A 508 2.26 14.68 23.07
C THR A 508 2.64 14.39 21.61
N GLY A 509 1.94 15.04 20.68
CA GLY A 509 2.17 14.95 19.24
C GLY A 509 1.85 16.27 18.56
N LEU A 510 2.03 16.33 17.23
CA LEU A 510 1.63 17.48 16.42
C LEU A 510 0.10 17.55 16.35
N PRO A 511 -0.55 18.63 16.80
CA PRO A 511 -2.01 18.77 16.70
C PRO A 511 -2.48 18.71 15.24
N HIS A 512 -3.59 18.03 14.97
CA HIS A 512 -4.16 17.96 13.61
C HIS A 512 -4.50 19.35 13.02
N ALA A 513 -4.66 20.38 13.85
CA ALA A 513 -4.91 21.76 13.43
C ALA A 513 -3.70 22.39 12.71
N GLU A 514 -2.49 21.88 12.94
CA GLU A 514 -1.28 22.31 12.23
C GLU A 514 -1.13 21.66 10.85
N LEU A 515 -1.93 20.63 10.54
CA LEU A 515 -1.88 19.93 9.27
C LEU A 515 -2.59 20.73 8.18
N VAL A 516 -2.02 20.65 6.98
CA VAL A 516 -2.60 21.24 5.78
C VAL A 516 -3.80 20.42 5.31
N GLU A 517 -4.89 21.08 4.92
CA GLU A 517 -6.00 20.42 4.23
C GLU A 517 -5.62 20.08 2.80
N CYS A 518 -5.77 18.81 2.42
CA CYS A 518 -5.59 18.40 1.04
C CYS A 518 -6.82 18.80 0.21
N PRO A 519 -6.68 19.63 -0.84
CA PRO A 519 -7.80 20.04 -1.67
C PRO A 519 -8.32 18.91 -2.59
N ARG A 520 -7.69 17.73 -2.57
CA ARG A 520 -8.00 16.59 -3.44
C ARG A 520 -8.77 15.51 -2.67
N PRO A 521 -9.62 14.73 -3.37
CA PRO A 521 -10.28 13.56 -2.79
C PRO A 521 -9.31 12.37 -2.69
N THR A 522 -8.15 12.57 -2.05
CA THR A 522 -7.16 11.52 -1.77
C THR A 522 -7.08 11.32 -0.27
N ALA A 523 -6.67 10.13 0.17
CA ALA A 523 -6.32 9.92 1.57
C ALA A 523 -5.23 10.93 1.97
N ALA A 524 -5.52 11.73 3.00
CA ALA A 524 -4.63 12.76 3.49
C ALA A 524 -4.53 12.70 5.01
N LEU A 525 -3.39 13.09 5.57
CA LEU A 525 -3.21 13.03 7.02
C LEU A 525 -4.23 13.91 7.78
N CYS A 526 -4.70 15.00 7.19
CA CYS A 526 -5.73 15.85 7.78
C CYS A 526 -7.08 15.13 7.98
N ASP A 527 -7.29 14.00 7.30
CA ASP A 527 -8.52 13.22 7.45
C ASP A 527 -8.72 12.68 8.86
N VAL A 528 -7.69 12.61 9.72
CA VAL A 528 -7.80 12.24 11.15
C VAL A 528 -8.99 12.92 11.85
N ARG A 529 -9.32 14.15 11.44
CA ARG A 529 -10.46 14.97 11.91
C ARG A 529 -11.82 14.29 11.71
N LYS A 530 -11.95 13.46 10.66
CA LYS A 530 -13.16 12.69 10.40
C LYS A 530 -13.35 11.59 11.44
N VAL A 531 -12.28 11.06 12.06
CA VAL A 531 -12.40 10.06 13.13
C VAL A 531 -12.65 10.73 14.48
N ALA A 532 -11.82 11.72 14.84
CA ALA A 532 -11.98 12.52 16.06
C ALA A 532 -11.23 13.86 15.95
N ASP A 533 -11.73 14.88 16.66
CA ASP A 533 -11.17 16.24 16.66
C ASP A 533 -9.98 16.43 17.62
N ASP A 534 -9.56 15.41 18.36
CA ASP A 534 -8.48 15.49 19.35
C ASP A 534 -7.25 14.64 18.97
N PHE A 535 -7.15 14.25 17.69
CA PHE A 535 -5.98 13.52 17.20
C PHE A 535 -4.71 14.38 17.23
N VAL A 536 -3.64 13.78 17.75
CA VAL A 536 -2.26 14.26 17.61
C VAL A 536 -1.42 13.28 16.80
N ILE A 537 -0.57 13.78 15.91
CA ILE A 537 0.32 12.95 15.11
C ILE A 537 1.59 12.66 15.90
N LEU A 538 1.84 11.37 16.15
CA LEU A 538 2.92 10.93 17.02
C LEU A 538 4.23 10.74 16.27
N ARG A 539 4.21 10.05 15.14
CA ARG A 539 5.40 9.79 14.30
C ARG A 539 5.03 9.31 12.90
N THR A 540 5.95 9.49 11.96
CA THR A 540 5.94 8.85 10.64
C THR A 540 6.64 7.48 10.75
N LEU A 541 6.05 6.44 10.17
CA LEU A 541 6.60 5.09 10.19
C LEU A 541 7.81 4.96 9.24
N PRO A 542 8.86 4.20 9.62
CA PRO A 542 10.14 4.18 8.89
C PRO A 542 10.06 3.73 7.43
N GLN A 543 9.17 2.78 7.10
CA GLN A 543 9.17 2.12 5.78
C GLN A 543 9.03 3.11 4.62
N GLY A 544 8.09 4.07 4.71
CA GLY A 544 7.91 5.12 3.71
C GLY A 544 8.84 6.32 3.93
N LEU A 545 9.26 6.56 5.17
CA LEU A 545 10.08 7.71 5.54
C LEU A 545 11.53 7.59 5.04
N LEU A 546 12.14 6.42 5.17
CA LEU A 546 13.56 6.22 4.83
C LEU A 546 13.90 6.62 3.38
N PRO A 547 13.12 6.23 2.34
CA PRO A 547 13.35 6.71 0.98
C PRO A 547 13.29 8.23 0.83
N VAL A 548 12.44 8.92 1.60
CA VAL A 548 12.36 10.39 1.60
C VAL A 548 13.60 10.99 2.25
N LEU A 549 14.02 10.46 3.42
CA LEU A 549 15.21 10.95 4.13
C LEU A 549 16.51 10.69 3.36
N ASP A 550 16.59 9.60 2.62
CA ASP A 550 17.73 9.27 1.76
C ASP A 550 18.01 10.37 0.73
N ARG A 551 16.94 11.03 0.24
CA ARG A 551 17.06 12.16 -0.68
C ARG A 551 17.56 13.45 -0.02
N LEU A 552 17.49 13.53 1.29
CA LEU A 552 17.94 14.70 2.05
C LEU A 552 19.40 14.57 2.52
N ARG A 553 20.11 13.49 2.14
CA ARG A 553 21.54 13.33 2.44
C ARG A 553 22.41 14.52 2.01
N PRO A 554 22.22 15.14 0.82
CA PRO A 554 23.00 16.33 0.45
C PRO A 554 22.86 17.49 1.45
N LEU A 555 21.74 17.57 2.19
CA LEU A 555 21.57 18.55 3.26
C LEU A 555 22.38 18.21 4.50
N GLN A 556 22.55 16.92 4.82
CA GLN A 556 23.38 16.46 5.95
C GLN A 556 24.86 16.77 5.74
N ASP A 557 25.32 16.75 4.48
CA ASP A 557 26.70 17.10 4.15
C ASP A 557 26.98 18.61 4.30
N ARG A 558 25.93 19.45 4.23
CA ARG A 558 26.04 20.91 4.26
C ARG A 558 25.69 21.53 5.60
N TYR A 559 24.79 20.91 6.35
CA TYR A 559 24.23 21.45 7.60
C TYR A 559 24.37 20.43 8.74
N ARG A 560 24.47 20.92 9.97
CA ARG A 560 24.52 20.08 11.18
C ARG A 560 23.13 19.51 11.51
N LEU A 561 22.76 18.44 10.81
CA LEU A 561 21.48 17.74 10.93
C LEU A 561 21.67 16.35 11.55
N ALA A 562 22.28 16.30 12.74
CA ALA A 562 22.61 15.03 13.40
C ALA A 562 21.36 14.15 13.60
N PHE A 563 20.19 14.78 13.83
CA PHE A 563 18.94 14.07 14.00
C PHE A 563 18.53 13.18 12.80
N LEU A 564 18.96 13.51 11.57
CA LEU A 564 18.72 12.67 10.40
C LEU A 564 19.63 11.44 10.40
N ALA A 565 20.92 11.65 10.68
CA ALA A 565 21.93 10.58 10.72
C ALA A 565 21.67 9.60 11.88
N ASP A 566 21.24 10.11 13.03
CA ASP A 566 20.94 9.34 14.24
C ASP A 566 19.60 8.58 14.15
N GLY A 567 18.83 8.76 13.08
CA GLY A 567 17.48 8.21 12.96
C GLY A 567 16.48 8.82 13.96
N ARG A 568 16.75 10.02 14.46
CA ARG A 568 15.87 10.79 15.38
C ARG A 568 14.79 11.59 14.65
N CYS A 569 14.66 11.46 13.34
CA CYS A 569 13.53 12.01 12.60
C CYS A 569 12.21 11.38 13.09
N ARG A 570 11.31 12.20 13.62
CA ARG A 570 10.03 11.74 14.18
C ARG A 570 8.88 11.90 13.21
N LEU A 571 8.77 13.06 12.54
CA LEU A 571 7.68 13.37 11.62
C LEU A 571 8.22 13.92 10.31
N CYS A 572 7.53 13.58 9.22
CA CYS A 572 7.64 14.20 7.91
C CYS A 572 6.21 14.37 7.40
N VAL A 573 5.68 15.59 7.39
CA VAL A 573 4.25 15.89 7.15
C VAL A 573 4.09 17.18 6.36
N GLN A 574 2.93 17.37 5.73
CA GLN A 574 2.51 18.69 5.25
C GLN A 574 1.89 19.48 6.41
N ALA A 575 2.57 20.54 6.85
CA ALA A 575 2.14 21.41 7.94
C ALA A 575 2.09 22.88 7.51
N LEU A 576 1.29 23.67 8.23
CA LEU A 576 1.18 25.11 8.03
C LEU A 576 2.37 25.85 8.67
N ASP A 577 2.95 26.79 7.95
CA ASP A 577 3.93 27.74 8.53
C ASP A 577 3.23 28.90 9.27
N GLY A 578 4.03 29.87 9.76
CA GLY A 578 3.51 31.05 10.46
C GLY A 578 2.60 31.93 9.61
N GLU A 579 2.72 31.85 8.28
CA GLU A 579 1.87 32.55 7.31
C GLU A 579 0.69 31.69 6.84
N LYS A 580 0.52 30.50 7.43
CA LYS A 580 -0.45 29.48 7.03
C LYS A 580 -0.25 28.96 5.59
N ALA A 581 0.96 29.05 5.06
CA ALA A 581 1.30 28.42 3.79
C ALA A 581 1.69 26.94 4.03
N PRO A 582 1.35 26.05 3.08
CA PRO A 582 1.63 24.62 3.21
C PRO A 582 3.10 24.31 2.94
N ARG A 583 3.77 23.66 3.89
CA ARG A 583 5.18 23.25 3.82
C ARG A 583 5.33 21.76 4.13
N LEU A 584 6.27 21.12 3.45
CA LEU A 584 6.77 19.81 3.89
C LEU A 584 7.73 20.04 5.05
N VAL A 585 7.33 19.63 6.25
CA VAL A 585 8.08 19.89 7.48
C VAL A 585 8.59 18.60 8.09
N ILE A 586 9.86 18.62 8.50
CA ILE A 586 10.52 17.50 9.18
C ILE A 586 10.78 17.89 10.63
N TYR A 587 10.37 17.02 11.54
CA TYR A 587 10.50 17.20 12.97
C TYR A 587 11.44 16.16 13.58
N ASP A 588 12.18 16.57 14.61
CA ASP A 588 12.97 15.64 15.43
C ASP A 588 12.13 14.92 16.51
N ASP A 589 12.79 14.07 17.30
CA ASP A 589 12.22 13.30 18.40
C ASP A 589 11.50 14.16 19.47
N ARG A 590 11.92 15.42 19.60
CA ARG A 590 11.33 16.44 20.49
C ARG A 590 10.23 17.27 19.84
N LEU A 591 9.79 16.91 18.62
CA LEU A 591 8.79 17.65 17.83
C LEU A 591 9.21 19.09 17.52
N ARG A 592 10.51 19.36 17.42
CA ARG A 592 11.01 20.66 16.94
C ARG A 592 11.10 20.63 15.43
N ARG A 593 10.69 21.72 14.75
CA ARG A 593 10.87 21.87 13.31
C ARG A 593 12.37 21.91 13.00
N ARG A 594 12.81 21.08 12.07
CA ARG A 594 14.22 20.98 11.68
C ARG A 594 14.48 21.33 10.23
N LEU A 595 13.50 21.06 9.36
CA LEU A 595 13.54 21.43 7.94
C LEU A 595 12.15 21.88 7.50
N GLU A 596 12.09 22.96 6.73
CA GLU A 596 10.91 23.38 5.98
C GLU A 596 11.25 23.40 4.49
N LEU A 597 10.45 22.66 3.72
CA LEU A 597 10.67 22.42 2.30
C LEU A 597 9.42 22.81 1.50
N ALA A 598 9.62 23.41 0.33
CA ALA A 598 8.57 23.58 -0.69
C ALA A 598 8.76 22.57 -1.82
N VAL A 599 7.67 21.95 -2.26
CA VAL A 599 7.67 21.06 -3.43
C VAL A 599 7.68 21.90 -4.70
N ASP A 600 8.76 21.84 -5.50
CA ASP A 600 8.81 22.54 -6.78
C ASP A 600 8.14 21.72 -7.90
N ALA A 601 6.87 22.01 -8.15
CA ALA A 601 6.12 21.40 -9.25
C ALA A 601 6.23 22.17 -10.58
N SER A 602 7.10 23.18 -10.68
CA SER A 602 7.18 24.05 -11.87
C SER A 602 7.60 23.31 -13.15
N GLN A 603 8.30 22.18 -13.01
CA GLN A 603 8.67 21.28 -14.11
C GLN A 603 7.86 19.97 -14.13
N GLY A 604 6.78 19.90 -13.35
CA GLY A 604 5.98 18.70 -13.16
C GLY A 604 6.69 17.62 -12.33
N PHE A 605 6.25 16.37 -12.52
CA PHE A 605 6.76 15.20 -11.81
C PHE A 605 7.44 14.24 -12.79
N MET A 606 8.36 13.45 -12.26
CA MET A 606 9.03 12.37 -12.98
C MET A 606 8.99 11.09 -12.16
N THR A 607 8.80 9.95 -12.82
CA THR A 607 8.81 8.63 -12.18
C THR A 607 10.22 8.05 -12.19
N ARG A 608 10.65 7.49 -11.06
CA ARG A 608 11.89 6.72 -10.90
C ARG A 608 11.68 5.53 -9.99
N ALA A 609 12.03 4.35 -10.46
CA ALA A 609 11.75 3.08 -9.80
C ALA A 609 10.28 2.99 -9.37
N GLY A 610 9.37 3.46 -10.23
CA GLY A 610 7.93 3.42 -9.97
C GLY A 610 7.43 4.44 -8.93
N VAL A 611 8.28 5.35 -8.47
CA VAL A 611 7.95 6.42 -7.51
C VAL A 611 8.02 7.77 -8.21
N GLU A 612 6.98 8.59 -8.09
CA GLU A 612 6.98 9.95 -8.62
C GLU A 612 7.66 10.94 -7.68
N LEU A 613 8.46 11.84 -8.25
CA LEU A 613 9.18 12.90 -7.56
C LEU A 613 9.05 14.21 -8.33
N PRO A 614 9.06 15.38 -7.65
CA PRO A 614 9.06 16.67 -8.33
C PRO A 614 10.34 16.79 -9.18
N ARG A 615 10.18 17.04 -10.48
CA ARG A 615 11.32 17.10 -11.41
C ARG A 615 12.29 18.25 -11.07
N ALA A 616 11.77 19.35 -10.55
CA ALA A 616 12.56 20.50 -10.15
C ALA A 616 13.17 20.40 -8.73
N GLY A 617 12.91 19.30 -8.02
CA GLY A 617 13.43 19.02 -6.67
C GLY A 617 12.57 19.60 -5.55
N LEU A 618 13.15 19.66 -4.35
CA LEU A 618 12.56 20.33 -3.20
C LEU A 618 13.34 21.62 -2.91
N HIS A 619 12.66 22.74 -2.71
CA HIS A 619 13.30 23.98 -2.26
C HIS A 619 13.42 23.99 -0.75
N VAL A 620 14.63 24.19 -0.25
CA VAL A 620 14.86 24.33 1.19
C VAL A 620 14.61 25.78 1.60
N LEU A 621 13.60 25.99 2.43
CA LEU A 621 13.17 27.31 2.87
C LEU A 621 13.84 27.70 4.19
N CYS A 622 13.87 26.76 5.12
CA CYS A 622 14.49 26.96 6.42
C CYS A 622 15.13 25.66 6.92
N VAL A 623 16.28 25.82 7.56
CA VAL A 623 17.03 24.74 8.22
C VAL A 623 17.34 25.17 9.64
N TRP A 624 17.08 24.29 10.61
CA TRP A 624 17.46 24.50 12.00
C TRP A 624 18.59 23.56 12.39
N GLU A 625 19.80 24.11 12.49
CA GLU A 625 21.02 23.38 12.79
C GLU A 625 21.17 23.10 14.29
N ASP A 626 21.78 21.96 14.60
CA ASP A 626 22.20 21.65 15.97
C ASP A 626 23.33 22.62 16.39
N THR A 627 23.18 23.25 17.55
CA THR A 627 24.26 24.02 18.19
C THR A 627 24.99 23.17 19.24
N GLU A 628 26.01 23.72 19.89
CA GLU A 628 26.66 23.04 21.03
C GLU A 628 25.69 22.84 22.20
N ASP A 629 24.70 23.72 22.34
CA ASP A 629 23.58 23.54 23.26
C ASP A 629 22.44 22.80 22.55
N THR A 630 22.17 21.57 22.97
CA THR A 630 21.12 20.74 22.36
C THR A 630 19.71 21.31 22.50
N GLU A 631 19.49 22.30 23.38
CA GLU A 631 18.22 23.01 23.53
C GLU A 631 18.05 24.16 22.53
N VAL A 632 19.14 24.68 21.99
CA VAL A 632 19.15 25.82 21.06
C VAL A 632 19.36 25.35 19.63
N LEU A 633 18.49 25.80 18.73
CA LEU A 633 18.61 25.59 17.30
C LEU A 633 18.94 26.91 16.60
N SER A 634 19.87 26.88 15.64
CA SER A 634 20.21 28.04 14.82
C SER A 634 19.42 28.00 13.51
N PRO A 635 18.49 28.94 13.24
CA PRO A 635 17.79 29.00 11.96
C PRO A 635 18.71 29.54 10.86
N HIS A 636 18.62 28.92 9.69
CA HIS A 636 19.30 29.33 8.47
C HIS A 636 18.28 29.37 7.32
N GLU A 637 18.21 30.50 6.61
CA GLU A 637 17.46 30.64 5.36
C GLU A 637 18.42 30.41 4.19
N PRO A 638 18.38 29.24 3.53
CA PRO A 638 19.27 28.98 2.42
C PRO A 638 18.87 29.85 1.23
N MET A 639 19.76 30.72 0.77
CA MET A 639 19.55 31.33 -0.55
C MET A 639 19.72 30.26 -1.62
N ASP A 640 18.61 29.93 -2.31
CA ASP A 640 18.52 29.09 -3.51
C ASP A 640 19.08 27.66 -3.40
N LEU A 641 18.75 26.92 -2.32
CA LEU A 641 19.15 25.52 -2.20
C LEU A 641 18.04 24.54 -2.63
N ARG A 642 18.39 23.65 -3.56
CA ARG A 642 17.53 22.55 -4.01
C ARG A 642 18.05 21.21 -3.49
N ALA A 643 17.15 20.41 -2.93
CA ALA A 643 17.38 19.04 -2.49
C ALA A 643 16.83 18.03 -3.50
#